data_AF-A0A7C2JZQ3-F1
#
_entry.id   AF-A0A7C2JZQ3-F1
#
_cell.length_a   1.000
_cell.length_b   1.000
_cell.length_c   1.000
_cell.angle_alpha   90.00
_cell.angle_beta   90.00
_cell.angle_gamma   90.00
#
_symmetry.space_group_name_H-M   'P 1'
#
loop_
_entity.id
_entity.type
_entity.pdbx_description
1 polymer ?
#
loop_
_entity_poly.entity_id
_entity_poly.type
_entity_poly.pdbx_seq_one_letter_code
_entity_poly.pdbx_strand_id
1 'polypeptide(L)'
;VLDPPAEMSEEFRQGLEERQTKLREKLAEYRTATANRVRGRVADYLLAQRELHKYPEEGFDQILAPDDLLPAFVRRWRDELERRAAHGDRLFAAWRKFAAVPAEAFSMQSPQICRELAAAEAETVHPRVARLFADPPMTLDDVARRYGELFAAVQQEWEALPKSETEGPARLPDPDAEELRQVLYGPLAPCEPPHEPIVTSELYFTTSECEELWRLQGEVERWLIRAERPPAAAVSLVDRDLVRNARVLRRGNPAQLGEEVPRQFLERLSGPDRQPFQQGSGRRELAEAIVNPENPLTARVIVNRVWLHHFGAGLVRTPSDFGLRAEPPSHPELLDWLARRFVEEGWSLKWLHRQIVLSATYRQSSAGPADDAQRELARQRDPGNRLLWRMTPRRLSFEELRDAALAASGRLDDRLYGKPVELFARPYPTRRTTYGLVDRQFLPSTLRMFDFANPDLHSPQRSETTVPQQALFLVNHPLVHEQAEVLADWARSQGRSDAERVTAMFLQLFQRSPTAAQQAAVLGLIDAAERELRERPEPPPSPWQYGYGEYDGDAQRVKGFARLPYFTGGAWQGGPEWPDAKLGWVQLTATGGHAGNDRQHAAVRRWVAPHEARLQIRSTLKHEREPGDGIRAFLVSSTRGLLGEATLHNAAAELSVEELTVSAGDTLDFVVDIGDGLNNDDFTWEIDVSELAGDVRPAATWNARAQFAGVPTEQLNPWAQAAQVLLMSNEFLFVD
;
A
#
# COMPACT_ATOMS: atom_id res chain seq x y z
N VAL A 1 -3.86 30.29 15.18
CA VAL A 1 -3.89 29.34 16.32
C VAL A 1 -4.60 28.12 15.78
N LEU A 2 -3.88 27.01 15.61
CA LEU A 2 -4.48 25.77 15.08
C LEU A 2 -5.34 25.19 16.20
N ASP A 3 -6.61 24.88 15.92
CA ASP A 3 -7.40 24.10 16.86
C ASP A 3 -6.64 22.78 17.15
N PRO A 4 -6.45 22.41 18.42
CA PRO A 4 -5.83 21.13 18.74
C PRO A 4 -6.66 20.02 18.09
N PRO A 5 -6.03 18.90 17.66
CA PRO A 5 -6.76 17.76 17.14
C PRO A 5 -7.84 17.38 18.15
N ALA A 6 -9.10 17.34 17.71
CA ALA A 6 -10.23 17.04 18.57
C ALA A 6 -9.97 15.73 19.31
N GLU A 7 -10.11 15.74 20.64
CA GLU A 7 -9.85 14.56 21.46
C GLU A 7 -10.75 13.38 21.04
N MET A 8 -10.21 12.16 21.14
CA MET A 8 -10.99 10.93 20.90
C MET A 8 -12.23 10.91 21.79
N SER A 9 -13.36 10.40 21.28
CA SER A 9 -14.54 10.17 22.12
C SER A 9 -14.20 9.17 23.22
N GLU A 10 -14.76 9.36 24.41
CA GLU A 10 -14.49 8.50 25.56
C GLU A 10 -14.83 7.03 25.29
N GLU A 11 -15.96 6.77 24.59
CA GLU A 11 -16.32 5.42 24.11
C GLU A 11 -15.24 4.79 23.24
N PHE A 12 -14.63 5.56 22.34
CA PHE A 12 -13.58 5.03 21.48
C PHE A 12 -12.33 4.65 22.29
N ARG A 13 -11.96 5.48 23.27
CA ARG A 13 -10.81 5.22 24.16
C ARG A 13 -11.03 3.96 24.98
N GLN A 14 -12.21 3.84 25.60
CA GLN A 14 -12.57 2.68 26.41
C GLN A 14 -12.58 1.41 25.56
N GLY A 15 -13.18 1.45 24.38
CA GLY A 15 -13.17 0.31 23.46
C GLY A 15 -11.78 -0.07 22.95
N LEU A 16 -10.88 0.90 22.76
CA LEU A 16 -9.48 0.65 22.41
C LEU A 16 -8.73 0.00 23.57
N GLU A 17 -8.87 0.55 24.78
CA GLU A 17 -8.20 0.07 25.98
C GLU A 17 -8.65 -1.35 26.35
N GLU A 18 -9.94 -1.66 26.20
CA GLU A 18 -10.49 -3.01 26.38
C GLU A 18 -9.79 -4.03 25.47
N ARG A 19 -9.69 -3.72 24.17
CA ARG A 19 -9.06 -4.61 23.18
C ARG A 19 -7.55 -4.73 23.40
N GLN A 20 -6.89 -3.62 23.71
CA GLN A 20 -5.46 -3.63 24.03
C GLN A 20 -5.17 -4.42 25.30
N THR A 21 -6.01 -4.28 26.33
CA THR A 21 -5.91 -5.06 27.57
C THR A 21 -6.09 -6.53 27.29
N LYS A 22 -7.13 -6.92 26.55
CA LYS A 22 -7.36 -8.31 26.15
C LYS A 22 -6.17 -8.92 25.40
N LEU A 23 -5.58 -8.18 24.45
CA LEU A 23 -4.37 -8.62 23.75
C LEU A 23 -3.17 -8.74 24.70
N ARG A 24 -2.93 -7.75 25.56
CA ARG A 24 -1.81 -7.76 26.52
C ARG A 24 -1.91 -8.90 27.51
N GLU A 25 -3.09 -9.14 28.07
CA GLU A 25 -3.36 -10.23 29.00
C GLU A 25 -3.16 -11.58 28.33
N LYS A 26 -3.72 -11.77 27.12
CA LYS A 26 -3.58 -13.04 26.40
C LYS A 26 -2.14 -13.31 25.99
N LEU A 27 -1.42 -12.29 25.55
CA LEU A 27 0.00 -12.40 25.25
C LEU A 27 0.82 -12.73 26.52
N ALA A 28 0.51 -12.13 27.67
CA ALA A 28 1.17 -12.44 28.94
C ALA A 28 0.88 -13.86 29.44
N GLU A 29 -0.36 -14.32 29.28
CA GLU A 29 -0.79 -15.70 29.55
C GLU A 29 0.04 -16.69 28.71
N TYR A 30 0.06 -16.52 27.38
CA TYR A 30 0.81 -17.40 26.50
C TYR A 30 2.32 -17.33 26.75
N ARG A 31 2.88 -16.15 27.01
CA ARG A 31 4.30 -16.06 27.38
C ARG A 31 4.62 -16.89 28.62
N THR A 32 3.79 -16.80 29.64
CA THR A 32 3.97 -17.55 30.89
C THR A 32 3.82 -19.05 30.66
N ALA A 33 2.80 -19.46 29.90
CA ALA A 33 2.57 -20.87 29.56
C ALA A 33 3.73 -21.46 28.75
N THR A 34 4.16 -20.76 27.69
CA THR A 34 5.32 -21.15 26.88
C THR A 34 6.59 -21.22 27.71
N ALA A 35 6.88 -20.21 28.54
CA ALA A 35 8.08 -20.20 29.37
C ALA A 35 8.11 -21.42 30.32
N ASN A 36 6.98 -21.73 30.95
CA ASN A 36 6.86 -22.90 31.82
C ASN A 36 7.02 -24.22 31.04
N ARG A 37 6.45 -24.32 29.84
CA ARG A 37 6.67 -25.47 28.94
C ARG A 37 8.14 -25.63 28.59
N VAL A 38 8.84 -24.55 28.27
CA VAL A 38 10.26 -24.60 27.88
C VAL A 38 11.13 -25.01 29.07
N ARG A 39 10.86 -24.47 30.26
CA ARG A 39 11.55 -24.88 31.51
C ARG A 39 11.35 -26.35 31.85
N GLY A 40 10.12 -26.86 31.68
CA GLY A 40 9.79 -28.26 31.92
C GLY A 40 10.45 -29.23 30.94
N ARG A 41 11.04 -28.73 29.84
CA ARG A 41 11.59 -29.54 28.74
C ARG A 41 13.07 -29.28 28.48
N VAL A 42 13.83 -28.82 29.47
CA VAL A 42 15.27 -28.53 29.33
C VAL A 42 16.05 -29.71 28.72
N ALA A 43 15.75 -30.95 29.14
CA ALA A 43 16.40 -32.14 28.59
C ALA A 43 16.20 -32.26 27.07
N ASP A 44 14.98 -32.04 26.58
CA ASP A 44 14.65 -32.12 25.16
C ASP A 44 15.41 -31.06 24.35
N TYR A 45 15.51 -29.83 24.88
CA TYR A 45 16.25 -28.75 24.22
C TYR A 45 17.77 -28.98 24.20
N LEU A 46 18.32 -29.63 25.22
CA LEU A 46 19.72 -30.08 25.21
C LEU A 46 19.94 -31.18 24.15
N LEU A 47 19.02 -32.14 24.02
CA LEU A 47 19.12 -33.20 23.02
C LEU A 47 18.97 -32.67 21.59
N ALA A 48 18.08 -31.68 21.38
CA ALA A 48 17.88 -31.03 20.09
C ALA A 48 19.17 -30.42 19.51
N GLN A 49 20.19 -30.14 20.34
CA GLN A 49 21.48 -29.62 19.89
C GLN A 49 22.26 -30.61 19.01
N ARG A 50 21.97 -31.91 19.08
CA ARG A 50 22.55 -32.94 18.18
C ARG A 50 21.94 -32.92 16.78
N GLU A 51 20.72 -32.39 16.67
CA GLU A 51 19.91 -32.46 15.48
C GLU A 51 19.46 -31.07 15.01
N LEU A 52 20.32 -30.05 15.18
CA LEU A 52 20.03 -28.66 14.80
C LEU A 52 19.55 -28.49 13.36
N HIS A 53 19.89 -29.41 12.46
CA HIS A 53 19.41 -29.43 11.08
C HIS A 53 17.89 -29.66 10.96
N LYS A 54 17.25 -30.26 11.97
CA LYS A 54 15.79 -30.46 12.03
C LYS A 54 15.02 -29.21 12.46
N TYR A 55 15.71 -28.20 13.00
CA TYR A 55 15.10 -27.00 13.60
C TYR A 55 15.62 -25.75 12.87
N PRO A 56 15.09 -25.37 11.70
CA PRO A 56 15.62 -24.24 10.93
C PRO A 56 15.52 -22.91 11.69
N GLU A 57 16.37 -21.94 11.33
CA GLU A 57 16.38 -20.61 11.97
C GLU A 57 15.18 -19.74 11.56
N GLU A 58 14.67 -19.94 10.35
CA GLU A 58 13.48 -19.28 9.80
C GLU A 58 12.47 -20.37 9.40
N GLY A 59 11.21 -20.26 9.85
CA GLY A 59 10.23 -21.34 9.73
C GLY A 59 8.79 -20.85 9.68
N PHE A 60 8.51 -19.81 8.89
CA PHE A 60 7.17 -19.21 8.80
C PHE A 60 6.07 -20.16 8.31
N ASP A 61 6.44 -21.26 7.62
CA ASP A 61 5.51 -22.28 7.09
C ASP A 61 5.29 -23.49 8.03
N GLN A 62 5.78 -23.47 9.27
CA GLN A 62 5.66 -24.62 10.17
C GLN A 62 4.36 -24.60 10.97
N ILE A 63 3.66 -25.73 10.96
CA ILE A 63 2.55 -25.99 11.88
C ILE A 63 3.14 -26.63 13.14
N LEU A 64 3.11 -25.89 14.25
CA LEU A 64 3.70 -26.27 15.54
C LEU A 64 2.59 -26.53 16.56
N ALA A 65 2.56 -27.75 17.09
CA ALA A 65 1.62 -28.21 18.10
C ALA A 65 2.14 -27.99 19.54
N PRO A 66 1.27 -28.13 20.56
CA PRO A 66 1.65 -28.05 21.97
C PRO A 66 2.74 -29.03 22.43
N ASP A 67 2.95 -30.13 21.72
CA ASP A 67 3.95 -31.14 22.08
C ASP A 67 5.27 -31.01 21.30
N ASP A 68 5.34 -30.13 20.29
CA ASP A 68 6.55 -29.95 19.49
C ASP A 68 7.67 -29.20 20.23
N LEU A 69 8.91 -29.29 19.77
CA LEU A 69 9.94 -28.34 20.20
C LEU A 69 9.90 -27.13 19.26
N LEU A 70 9.67 -25.96 19.84
CA LEU A 70 9.70 -24.70 19.11
C LEU A 70 11.13 -24.39 18.63
N PRO A 71 11.40 -24.26 17.32
CA PRO A 71 12.75 -24.06 16.78
C PRO A 71 13.45 -22.83 17.35
N ALA A 72 12.72 -21.73 17.59
CA ALA A 72 13.28 -20.52 18.17
C ALA A 72 13.92 -20.77 19.55
N PHE A 73 13.31 -21.64 20.37
CA PHE A 73 13.86 -22.03 21.66
C PHE A 73 15.04 -22.98 21.53
N VAL A 74 15.04 -23.90 20.56
CA VAL A 74 16.21 -24.74 20.25
C VAL A 74 17.43 -23.88 19.92
N ARG A 75 17.23 -22.81 19.13
CA ARG A 75 18.28 -21.84 18.77
C ARG A 75 18.72 -20.99 19.96
N ARG A 76 17.80 -20.55 20.82
CA ARG A 76 18.19 -19.85 22.06
C ARG A 76 19.01 -20.71 23.01
N TRP A 77 18.69 -22.00 23.11
CA TRP A 77 19.50 -22.94 23.89
C TRP A 77 20.89 -23.15 23.29
N ARG A 78 21.01 -23.24 21.96
CA ARG A 78 22.32 -23.23 21.27
C ARG A 78 23.13 -21.99 21.67
N ASP A 79 22.55 -20.80 21.45
CA ASP A 79 23.23 -19.53 21.68
C ASP A 79 23.65 -19.36 23.15
N GLU A 80 22.82 -19.81 24.09
CA GLU A 80 23.14 -19.78 25.51
C GLU A 80 24.31 -20.70 25.86
N LEU A 81 24.32 -21.95 25.34
CA LEU A 81 25.40 -22.90 25.56
C LEU A 81 26.73 -22.41 24.98
N GLU A 82 26.71 -21.84 23.77
CA GLU A 82 27.89 -21.26 23.11
C GLU A 82 28.42 -20.05 23.88
N ARG A 83 27.54 -19.11 24.25
CA ARG A 83 27.89 -17.93 25.04
C ARG A 83 28.53 -18.31 26.37
N ARG A 84 27.94 -19.29 27.06
CA ARG A 84 28.47 -19.84 28.32
C ARG A 84 29.82 -20.51 28.14
N ALA A 85 29.98 -21.34 27.10
CA ALA A 85 31.24 -22.00 26.79
C ALA A 85 32.38 -20.99 26.57
N ALA A 86 32.12 -19.89 25.86
CA ALA A 86 33.09 -18.84 25.60
C ALA A 86 33.59 -18.11 26.87
N HIS A 87 32.84 -18.18 27.98
CA HIS A 87 33.18 -17.55 29.26
C HIS A 87 33.58 -18.55 30.34
N GLY A 88 33.90 -19.80 29.97
CA GLY A 88 34.36 -20.82 30.93
C GLY A 88 33.28 -21.33 31.88
N ASP A 89 32.01 -21.36 31.44
CA ASP A 89 30.87 -21.74 32.28
C ASP A 89 31.02 -23.12 32.94
N ARG A 90 30.82 -23.14 34.27
CA ARG A 90 30.89 -24.32 35.14
C ARG A 90 29.58 -25.13 35.21
N LEU A 91 28.44 -24.54 34.87
CA LEU A 91 27.13 -25.20 34.93
C LEU A 91 26.98 -26.28 33.86
N PHE A 92 27.38 -25.99 32.61
CA PHE A 92 27.31 -26.92 31.49
C PHE A 92 28.67 -27.55 31.14
N ALA A 93 29.66 -27.46 32.02
CA ALA A 93 30.98 -28.07 31.82
C ALA A 93 30.89 -29.59 31.62
N ALA A 94 30.07 -30.28 32.43
CA ALA A 94 29.84 -31.72 32.28
C ALA A 94 29.10 -32.04 30.96
N TRP A 95 28.11 -31.23 30.59
CA TRP A 95 27.40 -31.39 29.31
C TRP A 95 28.36 -31.33 28.13
N ARG A 96 29.24 -30.33 28.08
CA ARG A 96 30.25 -30.18 27.00
C ARG A 96 31.19 -31.39 26.93
N LYS A 97 31.67 -31.89 28.07
CA LYS A 97 32.54 -33.07 28.13
C LYS A 97 31.84 -34.30 27.57
N PHE A 98 30.61 -34.59 28.00
CA PHE A 98 29.88 -35.77 27.52
C PHE A 98 29.41 -35.63 26.07
N ALA A 99 28.97 -34.44 25.64
CA ALA A 99 28.51 -34.18 24.27
C ALA A 99 29.62 -34.31 23.22
N ALA A 100 30.89 -34.18 23.62
CA ALA A 100 32.04 -34.39 22.75
C ALA A 100 32.38 -35.87 22.51
N VAL A 101 31.76 -36.80 23.25
CA VAL A 101 32.04 -38.24 23.14
C VAL A 101 31.18 -38.87 22.03
N PRO A 102 31.78 -39.57 21.04
CA PRO A 102 31.04 -40.34 20.05
C PRO A 102 30.14 -41.41 20.70
N ALA A 103 28.97 -41.66 20.11
CA ALA A 103 27.96 -42.56 20.68
C ALA A 103 28.50 -43.98 20.93
N GLU A 104 29.37 -44.47 20.04
CA GLU A 104 29.97 -45.80 20.09
C GLU A 104 31.01 -45.94 21.21
N ALA A 105 31.58 -44.81 21.67
CA ALA A 105 32.59 -44.77 22.72
C ALA A 105 32.03 -44.31 24.08
N PHE A 106 30.74 -43.96 24.14
CA PHE A 106 30.16 -43.27 25.29
C PHE A 106 30.28 -44.06 26.59
N SER A 107 29.80 -45.31 26.61
CA SER A 107 29.82 -46.17 27.80
C SER A 107 31.25 -46.46 28.30
N MET A 108 32.24 -46.49 27.41
CA MET A 108 33.64 -46.74 27.74
C MET A 108 34.34 -45.50 28.32
N GLN A 109 34.05 -44.30 27.81
CA GLN A 109 34.71 -43.06 28.25
C GLN A 109 33.98 -42.38 29.42
N SER A 110 32.69 -42.64 29.59
CA SER A 110 31.83 -42.05 30.62
C SER A 110 32.38 -42.20 32.05
N PRO A 111 32.87 -43.39 32.49
CA PRO A 111 33.46 -43.54 33.82
C PRO A 111 34.69 -42.65 34.07
N GLN A 112 35.50 -42.42 33.04
CA GLN A 112 36.67 -41.56 33.15
C GLN A 112 36.25 -40.09 33.34
N ILE A 113 35.26 -39.64 32.56
CA ILE A 113 34.70 -38.29 32.69
C ILE A 113 34.11 -38.09 34.08
N CYS A 114 33.37 -39.05 34.64
CA CYS A 114 32.83 -38.98 36.00
C CYS A 114 33.94 -38.81 37.06
N ARG A 115 35.07 -39.52 36.94
CA ARG A 115 36.21 -39.35 37.86
C ARG A 115 36.81 -37.95 37.78
N GLU A 116 36.92 -37.40 36.58
CA GLU A 116 37.42 -36.02 36.38
C GLU A 116 36.44 -34.98 36.95
N LEU A 117 35.13 -35.18 36.78
CA LEU A 117 34.11 -34.29 37.32
C LEU A 117 34.09 -34.34 38.86
N ALA A 118 34.25 -35.53 39.46
CA ALA A 118 34.31 -35.71 40.91
C ALA A 118 35.57 -35.10 41.55
N ALA A 119 36.67 -35.05 40.81
CA ALA A 119 37.93 -34.43 41.26
C ALA A 119 38.04 -32.93 40.94
N ALA A 120 37.09 -32.37 40.16
CA ALA A 120 37.12 -30.97 39.76
C ALA A 120 36.77 -30.03 40.91
N GLU A 121 37.43 -28.88 40.95
CA GLU A 121 37.10 -27.81 41.90
C GLU A 121 35.75 -27.15 41.55
N ALA A 122 35.10 -26.55 42.55
CA ALA A 122 33.79 -25.91 42.39
C ALA A 122 33.80 -24.78 41.36
N GLU A 123 34.94 -24.16 41.10
CA GLU A 123 35.13 -23.13 40.07
C GLU A 123 35.09 -23.71 38.65
N THR A 124 35.42 -25.00 38.48
CA THR A 124 35.45 -25.68 37.18
C THR A 124 34.13 -26.40 36.88
N VAL A 125 33.51 -27.01 37.89
CA VAL A 125 32.23 -27.73 37.75
C VAL A 125 31.34 -27.36 38.92
N HIS A 126 30.10 -27.00 38.63
CA HIS A 126 29.13 -26.63 39.66
C HIS A 126 28.83 -27.79 40.63
N PRO A 127 28.79 -27.57 41.96
CA PRO A 127 28.66 -28.67 42.94
C PRO A 127 27.40 -29.53 42.76
N ARG A 128 26.23 -28.91 42.51
CA ARG A 128 24.99 -29.65 42.23
C ARG A 128 25.06 -30.45 40.92
N VAL A 129 25.84 -30.00 39.94
CA VAL A 129 26.03 -30.69 38.64
C VAL A 129 26.99 -31.87 38.80
N ALA A 130 28.08 -31.72 39.54
CA ALA A 130 29.02 -32.81 39.81
C ALA A 130 28.32 -34.02 40.47
N ARG A 131 27.38 -33.76 41.40
CA ARG A 131 26.58 -34.80 42.06
C ARG A 131 25.71 -35.62 41.11
N LEU A 132 25.28 -35.05 39.98
CA LEU A 132 24.49 -35.79 38.99
C LEU A 132 25.26 -36.96 38.37
N PHE A 133 26.60 -36.92 38.41
CA PHE A 133 27.47 -37.87 37.71
C PHE A 133 28.33 -38.69 38.68
N ALA A 134 27.82 -38.94 39.89
CA ALA A 134 28.42 -39.91 40.82
C ALA A 134 28.48 -41.32 40.18
N ASP A 135 27.44 -41.70 39.43
CA ASP A 135 27.41 -42.92 38.61
C ASP A 135 27.54 -42.59 37.11
N PRO A 136 28.29 -43.39 36.32
CA PRO A 136 28.47 -43.15 34.89
C PRO A 136 27.15 -43.20 34.09
N PRO A 137 26.79 -42.17 33.30
CA PRO A 137 25.68 -42.24 32.34
C PRO A 137 26.01 -43.22 31.21
N MET A 138 24.99 -43.90 30.66
CA MET A 138 25.16 -44.86 29.56
C MET A 138 25.06 -44.20 28.18
N THR A 139 24.30 -43.11 28.10
CA THR A 139 24.05 -42.36 26.86
C THR A 139 24.08 -40.85 27.11
N LEU A 140 24.17 -40.04 26.05
CA LEU A 140 24.00 -38.59 26.19
C LEU A 140 22.57 -38.22 26.59
N ASP A 141 21.59 -39.05 26.24
CA ASP A 141 20.19 -38.92 26.64
C ASP A 141 20.05 -39.02 28.16
N ASP A 142 20.82 -39.90 28.81
CA ASP A 142 20.90 -39.94 30.29
C ASP A 142 21.47 -38.64 30.87
N VAL A 143 22.47 -38.04 30.22
CA VAL A 143 23.06 -36.77 30.64
C VAL A 143 22.02 -35.66 30.56
N ALA A 144 21.34 -35.53 29.41
CA ALA A 144 20.30 -34.53 29.21
C ALA A 144 19.15 -34.69 30.23
N ARG A 145 18.69 -35.94 30.45
CA ARG A 145 17.65 -36.25 31.44
C ARG A 145 18.07 -35.84 32.85
N ARG A 146 19.30 -36.14 33.27
CA ARG A 146 19.82 -35.73 34.59
C ARG A 146 19.89 -34.20 34.75
N TYR A 147 20.27 -33.46 33.70
CA TYR A 147 20.17 -31.99 33.71
C TYR A 147 18.72 -31.53 33.80
N GLY A 148 17.81 -32.14 33.04
CA GLY A 148 16.37 -31.86 33.11
C GLY A 148 15.81 -32.06 34.52
N GLU A 149 16.13 -33.18 35.18
CA GLU A 149 15.75 -33.47 36.56
C GLU A 149 16.32 -32.45 37.55
N LEU A 150 17.59 -32.03 37.38
CA LEU A 150 18.20 -30.97 38.19
C LEU A 150 17.45 -29.64 38.06
N PHE A 151 17.18 -29.20 36.83
CA PHE A 151 16.47 -27.94 36.60
C PHE A 151 15.01 -28.01 37.04
N ALA A 152 14.35 -29.16 36.91
CA ALA A 152 13.01 -29.38 37.45
C ALA A 152 12.99 -29.28 38.98
N ALA A 153 13.99 -29.82 39.68
CA ALA A 153 14.13 -29.67 41.13
C ALA A 153 14.33 -28.20 41.53
N VAL A 154 15.21 -27.46 40.82
CA VAL A 154 15.42 -26.02 41.07
C VAL A 154 14.16 -25.20 40.79
N GLN A 155 13.39 -25.57 39.76
CA GLN A 155 12.10 -24.95 39.48
C GLN A 155 11.11 -25.19 40.63
N GLN A 156 11.03 -26.41 41.17
CA GLN A 156 10.19 -26.70 42.35
C GLN A 156 10.64 -25.91 43.59
N GLU A 157 11.95 -25.80 43.85
CA GLU A 157 12.50 -24.97 44.92
C GLU A 157 12.07 -23.50 44.78
N TRP A 158 12.07 -22.97 43.55
CA TRP A 158 11.65 -21.60 43.24
C TRP A 158 10.14 -21.38 43.43
N GLU A 159 9.33 -22.31 42.91
CA GLU A 159 7.87 -22.23 42.98
C GLU A 159 7.32 -22.41 44.41
N ALA A 160 8.06 -23.14 45.27
CA ALA A 160 7.72 -23.35 46.66
C ALA A 160 7.93 -22.10 47.55
N LEU A 161 8.67 -21.08 47.07
CA LEU A 161 8.85 -19.86 47.83
C LEU A 161 7.54 -19.05 47.91
N PRO A 162 7.22 -18.46 49.07
CA PRO A 162 6.01 -17.66 49.23
C PRO A 162 6.05 -16.44 48.32
N LYS A 163 5.03 -16.31 47.45
CA LYS A 163 4.82 -15.12 46.60
C LYS A 163 4.02 -14.10 47.43
N SER A 164 4.62 -12.97 47.79
CA SER A 164 3.90 -11.87 48.45
C SER A 164 3.05 -11.10 47.44
N GLU A 165 1.99 -10.43 47.92
CA GLU A 165 1.09 -9.60 47.09
C GLU A 165 1.78 -8.34 46.53
N THR A 166 2.88 -7.89 47.13
CA THR A 166 3.57 -6.64 46.74
C THR A 166 4.95 -6.85 46.13
N GLU A 167 5.72 -7.85 46.56
CA GLU A 167 7.02 -8.23 45.97
C GLU A 167 7.29 -9.73 46.20
N GLY A 168 7.61 -10.46 45.13
CA GLY A 168 8.03 -11.87 45.20
C GLY A 168 9.50 -12.03 45.66
N PRO A 169 9.94 -13.27 45.94
CA PRO A 169 11.34 -13.53 46.28
C PRO A 169 12.26 -13.10 45.13
N ALA A 170 13.36 -12.39 45.42
CA ALA A 170 14.29 -11.92 44.40
C ALA A 170 15.31 -13.00 43.95
N ARG A 171 15.57 -14.00 44.81
CA ARG A 171 16.53 -15.09 44.60
C ARG A 171 16.22 -16.31 45.49
N LEU A 172 16.74 -17.47 45.13
CA LEU A 172 16.76 -18.65 46.01
C LEU A 172 17.75 -18.43 47.18
N PRO A 173 17.46 -18.97 48.38
CA PRO A 173 18.35 -18.85 49.55
C PRO A 173 19.69 -19.58 49.36
N ASP A 174 19.68 -20.72 48.67
CA ASP A 174 20.89 -21.47 48.33
C ASP A 174 21.58 -20.82 47.12
N PRO A 175 22.82 -20.31 47.26
CA PRO A 175 23.56 -19.71 46.15
C PRO A 175 23.75 -20.65 44.95
N ASP A 176 23.94 -21.95 45.18
CA ASP A 176 24.12 -22.95 44.11
C ASP A 176 22.79 -23.20 43.37
N ALA A 177 21.66 -23.14 44.09
CA ALA A 177 20.34 -23.23 43.47
C ALA A 177 20.00 -21.94 42.70
N GLU A 178 20.38 -20.78 43.24
CA GLU A 178 20.16 -19.49 42.60
C GLU A 178 20.89 -19.37 41.27
N GLU A 179 22.14 -19.83 41.18
CA GLU A 179 22.89 -19.81 39.92
C GLU A 179 22.20 -20.67 38.83
N LEU A 180 21.67 -21.83 39.20
CA LEU A 180 20.87 -22.67 38.31
C LEU A 180 19.53 -22.01 37.94
N ARG A 181 18.86 -21.36 38.89
CA ARG A 181 17.61 -20.63 38.64
C ARG A 181 17.80 -19.51 37.63
N GLN A 182 18.93 -18.82 37.63
CA GLN A 182 19.25 -17.77 36.65
C GLN A 182 19.33 -18.30 35.21
N VAL A 183 19.58 -19.60 35.00
CA VAL A 183 19.46 -20.22 33.66
C VAL A 183 17.99 -20.27 33.21
N LEU A 184 17.06 -20.50 34.12
CA LEU A 184 15.63 -20.68 33.82
C LEU A 184 14.83 -19.36 33.82
N TYR A 185 15.26 -18.38 34.61
CA TYR A 185 14.50 -17.17 34.93
C TYR A 185 15.33 -15.87 34.83
N GLY A 186 16.62 -15.95 34.50
CA GLY A 186 17.45 -14.76 34.34
C GLY A 186 17.04 -13.91 33.13
N PRO A 187 17.48 -12.64 33.04
CA PRO A 187 17.13 -11.75 31.94
C PRO A 187 17.56 -12.24 30.54
N LEU A 188 18.55 -13.14 30.50
CA LEU A 188 19.04 -13.78 29.28
C LEU A 188 18.65 -15.27 29.19
N ALA A 189 17.74 -15.73 30.06
CA ALA A 189 17.34 -17.13 30.08
C ALA A 189 16.86 -17.58 28.70
N PRO A 190 17.32 -18.74 28.20
CA PRO A 190 16.82 -19.28 26.93
C PRO A 190 15.35 -19.64 27.01
N CYS A 191 14.75 -19.75 28.21
CA CYS A 191 13.39 -20.22 28.41
C CYS A 191 12.29 -19.18 28.22
N GLU A 192 12.62 -17.88 28.19
CA GLU A 192 11.63 -16.81 28.17
C GLU A 192 11.35 -16.31 26.76
N PRO A 193 10.10 -16.34 26.26
CA PRO A 193 9.73 -15.57 25.08
C PRO A 193 10.09 -14.08 25.28
N PRO A 194 10.56 -13.37 24.25
CA PRO A 194 10.86 -11.95 24.38
C PRO A 194 9.60 -11.15 24.71
N HIS A 195 9.74 -10.10 25.53
CA HIS A 195 8.67 -9.16 25.86
C HIS A 195 8.38 -8.18 24.71
N GLU A 196 8.15 -8.72 23.51
CA GLU A 196 7.91 -7.95 22.29
C GLU A 196 6.53 -8.24 21.68
N PRO A 197 5.96 -7.36 20.84
CA PRO A 197 4.67 -7.60 20.19
C PRO A 197 4.65 -8.90 19.36
N ILE A 198 3.45 -9.40 19.03
CA ILE A 198 3.29 -10.66 18.30
C ILE A 198 4.08 -10.70 16.99
N VAL A 199 4.13 -9.59 16.24
CA VAL A 199 4.87 -9.49 14.96
C VAL A 199 6.37 -9.82 15.05
N THR A 200 6.99 -9.72 16.24
CA THR A 200 8.40 -10.10 16.42
C THR A 200 8.59 -11.33 17.32
N SER A 201 7.50 -11.85 17.90
CA SER A 201 7.55 -12.96 18.85
C SER A 201 6.76 -14.19 18.42
N GLU A 202 6.15 -14.20 17.23
CA GLU A 202 5.36 -15.33 16.72
C GLU A 202 6.09 -16.67 16.71
N LEU A 203 7.41 -16.68 16.43
CA LEU A 203 8.22 -17.90 16.40
C LEU A 203 8.39 -18.59 17.77
N TYR A 204 7.93 -17.93 18.85
CA TYR A 204 7.98 -18.46 20.21
C TYR A 204 6.65 -19.07 20.67
N PHE A 205 5.63 -19.11 19.82
CA PHE A 205 4.33 -19.68 20.16
C PHE A 205 3.95 -20.80 19.18
N THR A 206 2.98 -21.61 19.56
CA THR A 206 2.35 -22.61 18.67
C THR A 206 1.50 -21.93 17.62
N THR A 207 1.15 -22.66 16.55
CA THR A 207 0.33 -22.10 15.46
C THR A 207 -1.03 -21.60 15.97
N SER A 208 -1.71 -22.36 16.83
CA SER A 208 -3.00 -21.96 17.40
C SER A 208 -2.91 -20.72 18.31
N GLU A 209 -1.83 -20.60 19.08
CA GLU A 209 -1.60 -19.43 19.93
C GLU A 209 -1.33 -18.18 19.07
N CYS A 210 -0.53 -18.32 18.01
CA CYS A 210 -0.28 -17.26 17.03
C CYS A 210 -1.56 -16.80 16.32
N GLU A 211 -2.40 -17.74 15.87
CA GLU A 211 -3.68 -17.42 15.22
C GLU A 211 -4.57 -16.57 16.13
N GLU A 212 -4.67 -16.93 17.41
CA GLU A 212 -5.47 -16.15 18.36
C GLU A 212 -4.87 -14.77 18.65
N LEU A 213 -3.55 -14.68 18.85
CA LEU A 213 -2.86 -13.41 19.09
C LEU A 213 -2.98 -12.48 17.89
N TRP A 214 -2.81 -12.98 16.67
CA TRP A 214 -3.03 -12.20 15.44
C TRP A 214 -4.49 -11.79 15.26
N ARG A 215 -5.45 -12.64 15.63
CA ARG A 215 -6.88 -12.28 15.64
C ARG A 215 -7.15 -11.09 16.58
N LEU A 216 -6.60 -11.13 17.79
CA LEU A 216 -6.72 -10.04 18.79
C LEU A 216 -5.99 -8.76 18.35
N GLN A 217 -4.78 -8.89 17.82
CA GLN A 217 -4.05 -7.77 17.20
C GLN A 217 -4.88 -7.12 16.09
N GLY A 218 -5.48 -7.92 15.22
CA GLY A 218 -6.37 -7.44 14.17
C GLY A 218 -7.64 -6.76 14.70
N GLU A 219 -8.16 -7.13 15.87
CA GLU A 219 -9.27 -6.41 16.52
C GLU A 219 -8.87 -4.99 16.93
N VAL A 220 -7.66 -4.82 17.49
CA VAL A 220 -7.10 -3.51 17.83
C VAL A 220 -6.92 -2.66 16.58
N GLU A 221 -6.31 -3.21 15.54
CA GLU A 221 -6.05 -2.50 14.28
C GLU A 221 -7.34 -2.10 13.57
N ARG A 222 -8.31 -3.01 13.45
CA ARG A 222 -9.62 -2.71 12.85
C ARG A 222 -10.35 -1.62 13.63
N TRP A 223 -10.23 -1.60 14.97
CA TRP A 223 -10.81 -0.53 15.79
C TRP A 223 -10.19 0.83 15.45
N LEU A 224 -8.85 0.91 15.39
CA LEU A 224 -8.11 2.12 15.00
C LEU A 224 -8.45 2.60 13.59
N ILE A 225 -8.54 1.69 12.62
CA ILE A 225 -8.84 2.01 11.21
C ILE A 225 -10.29 2.54 11.06
N ARG A 226 -11.24 1.94 11.79
CA ARG A 226 -12.67 2.30 11.72
C ARG A 226 -13.01 3.59 12.47
N ALA A 227 -12.15 4.07 13.37
CA ALA A 227 -12.34 5.31 14.13
C ALA A 227 -12.74 6.48 13.21
N GLU A 228 -13.90 7.12 13.37
CA GLU A 228 -14.30 8.25 12.50
C GLU A 228 -13.28 9.39 12.52
N ARG A 229 -12.71 9.64 13.70
CA ARG A 229 -11.60 10.56 13.93
C ARG A 229 -10.42 9.76 14.49
N PRO A 230 -9.45 9.34 13.66
CA PRO A 230 -8.32 8.58 14.16
C PRO A 230 -7.53 9.42 15.17
N PRO A 231 -7.01 8.82 16.26
CA PRO A 231 -6.13 9.53 17.18
C PRO A 231 -4.96 10.15 16.43
N ALA A 232 -4.48 11.29 16.92
CA ALA A 232 -3.18 11.82 16.53
C ALA A 232 -2.10 10.85 17.06
N ALA A 233 -1.75 9.87 16.23
CA ALA A 233 -0.72 8.89 16.52
C ALA A 233 0.44 9.10 15.54
N ALA A 234 1.67 9.00 16.06
CA ALA A 234 2.87 8.93 15.25
C ALA A 234 3.38 7.49 15.30
N VAL A 235 3.84 6.97 14.17
CA VAL A 235 4.64 5.74 14.18
C VAL A 235 5.94 6.06 14.92
N SER A 236 6.03 5.58 16.16
CA SER A 236 7.22 5.73 16.99
C SER A 236 7.95 4.41 17.07
N LEU A 237 9.28 4.48 16.98
CA LEU A 237 10.09 3.33 17.35
C LEU A 237 10.47 3.45 18.83
N VAL A 238 10.28 2.35 19.57
CA VAL A 238 10.61 2.27 21.00
C VAL A 238 11.85 1.41 21.17
N ASP A 239 12.64 1.68 22.21
CA ASP A 239 13.79 0.85 22.55
C ASP A 239 13.33 -0.46 23.18
N ARG A 240 14.07 -1.54 22.92
CA ARG A 240 13.84 -2.82 23.58
C ARG A 240 14.39 -2.76 25.00
N ASP A 241 13.77 -3.48 25.93
CA ASP A 241 14.24 -3.62 27.32
C ASP A 241 15.70 -4.10 27.36
N LEU A 242 16.03 -5.06 26.49
CA LEU A 242 17.38 -5.54 26.30
C LEU A 242 17.92 -5.07 24.96
N VAL A 243 18.80 -4.08 25.02
CA VAL A 243 19.49 -3.56 23.84
C VAL A 243 20.66 -4.47 23.47
N ARG A 244 20.79 -4.80 22.18
CA ARG A 244 21.87 -5.63 21.64
C ARG A 244 22.59 -4.90 20.53
N ASN A 245 23.88 -5.18 20.37
CA ASN A 245 24.62 -4.75 19.20
C ASN A 245 24.29 -5.65 18.01
N ALA A 246 24.40 -5.10 16.80
CA ALA A 246 24.29 -5.88 15.58
C ALA A 246 25.55 -6.72 15.37
N ARG A 247 25.46 -7.74 14.51
CA ARG A 247 26.63 -8.52 14.05
C ARG A 247 26.81 -8.36 12.55
N VAL A 248 28.05 -8.48 12.09
CA VAL A 248 28.36 -8.48 10.66
C VAL A 248 27.71 -9.70 10.01
N LEU A 249 26.84 -9.49 9.02
CA LEU A 249 26.28 -10.59 8.23
C LEU A 249 27.31 -11.02 7.17
N ARG A 250 27.91 -12.20 7.32
CA ARG A 250 28.93 -12.69 6.39
C ARG A 250 28.29 -12.91 5.03
N ARG A 251 28.81 -12.20 4.02
CA ARG A 251 28.23 -12.17 2.65
C ARG A 251 26.76 -11.74 2.61
N GLY A 252 26.30 -11.00 3.63
CA GLY A 252 24.90 -10.56 3.74
C GLY A 252 23.92 -11.66 4.16
N ASN A 253 24.37 -12.85 4.53
CA ASN A 253 23.48 -13.93 4.98
C ASN A 253 23.11 -13.76 6.46
N PRO A 254 21.82 -13.57 6.81
CA PRO A 254 21.36 -13.44 8.20
C PRO A 254 21.73 -14.63 9.10
N ALA A 255 21.81 -15.84 8.54
CA ALA A 255 22.18 -17.07 9.25
C ALA A 255 23.70 -17.21 9.49
N GLN A 256 24.53 -16.37 8.87
CA GLN A 256 25.98 -16.40 9.03
C GLN A 256 26.49 -15.15 9.73
N LEU A 257 26.36 -15.14 11.05
CA LEU A 257 26.80 -14.02 11.88
C LEU A 257 28.33 -13.99 12.04
N GLY A 258 28.89 -12.80 11.98
CA GLY A 258 30.30 -12.48 12.22
C GLY A 258 30.50 -11.78 13.55
N GLU A 259 31.49 -10.87 13.56
CA GLU A 259 31.82 -10.08 14.74
C GLU A 259 30.71 -9.11 15.13
N GLU A 260 30.63 -8.82 16.41
CA GLU A 260 29.72 -7.84 16.98
C GLU A 260 30.18 -6.42 16.63
N VAL A 261 29.22 -5.56 16.27
CA VAL A 261 29.46 -4.18 15.86
C VAL A 261 28.89 -3.26 16.94
N PRO A 262 29.74 -2.59 17.75
CA PRO A 262 29.28 -1.66 18.75
C PRO A 262 28.39 -0.58 18.13
N ARG A 263 27.32 -0.22 18.83
CA ARG A 263 26.43 0.88 18.43
C ARG A 263 27.18 2.19 18.58
N GLN A 264 27.69 2.74 17.49
CA GLN A 264 28.54 3.94 17.49
C GLN A 264 28.49 4.62 16.13
N PHE A 265 28.99 5.86 16.05
CA PHE A 265 29.04 6.59 14.78
C PHE A 265 30.08 6.01 13.80
N LEU A 266 30.06 6.47 12.56
CA LEU A 266 31.00 6.00 11.53
C LEU A 266 32.42 6.51 11.81
N GLU A 267 33.38 5.60 11.94
CA GLU A 267 34.80 5.88 12.19
C GLU A 267 35.39 6.96 11.29
N ARG A 268 35.08 6.87 9.99
CA ARG A 268 35.65 7.80 9.00
C ARG A 268 35.16 9.24 9.17
N LEU A 269 34.04 9.44 9.87
CA LEU A 269 33.48 10.75 10.13
C LEU A 269 33.84 11.27 11.52
N SER A 270 33.90 10.40 12.53
CA SER A 270 34.14 10.78 13.93
C SER A 270 35.57 10.53 14.43
N GLY A 271 36.43 9.92 13.61
CA GLY A 271 37.79 9.54 13.99
C GLY A 271 37.87 8.21 14.77
N PRO A 272 39.11 7.76 15.09
CA PRO A 272 39.35 6.49 15.77
C PRO A 272 38.88 6.50 17.23
N ASP A 273 38.87 7.66 17.90
CA ASP A 273 38.55 7.80 19.33
C ASP A 273 37.04 7.87 19.62
N ARG A 274 36.19 7.59 18.62
CA ARG A 274 34.74 7.58 18.79
C ARG A 274 34.34 6.60 19.87
N GLN A 275 33.33 6.98 20.64
CA GLN A 275 32.82 6.15 21.72
C GLN A 275 31.52 5.47 21.29
N PRO A 276 31.27 4.24 21.77
CA PRO A 276 29.95 3.63 21.69
C PRO A 276 28.87 4.49 22.37
N PHE A 277 27.70 4.49 21.74
CA PHE A 277 26.47 5.04 22.27
C PHE A 277 26.05 4.29 23.53
N GLN A 278 25.66 5.04 24.56
CA GLN A 278 25.44 4.50 25.91
C GLN A 278 23.97 4.44 26.30
N GLN A 279 23.10 5.21 25.64
CA GLN A 279 21.71 5.39 26.05
C GLN A 279 20.75 4.64 25.12
N GLY A 280 19.96 3.74 25.71
CA GLY A 280 18.93 3.01 24.98
C GLY A 280 19.52 2.30 23.76
N SER A 281 18.85 2.36 22.60
CA SER A 281 19.35 1.76 21.36
C SER A 281 20.51 2.53 20.72
N GLY A 282 20.85 3.74 21.19
CA GLY A 282 21.79 4.66 20.54
C GLY A 282 21.21 5.40 19.33
N ARG A 283 19.93 5.22 18.99
CA ARG A 283 19.29 5.93 17.87
C ARG A 283 19.18 7.43 18.11
N ARG A 284 18.87 7.82 19.34
CA ARG A 284 18.83 9.23 19.74
C ARG A 284 20.21 9.87 19.61
N GLU A 285 21.23 9.22 20.18
CA GLU A 285 22.63 9.70 20.09
C GLU A 285 23.10 9.77 18.63
N LEU A 286 22.71 8.80 17.79
CA LEU A 286 22.96 8.85 16.35
C LEU A 286 22.27 10.05 15.68
N ALA A 287 21.00 10.32 16.02
CA ALA A 287 20.27 11.46 15.47
C ALA A 287 20.91 12.78 15.90
N GLU A 288 21.29 12.91 17.18
CA GLU A 288 22.01 14.07 17.74
C GLU A 288 23.37 14.26 17.05
N ALA A 289 24.11 13.17 16.79
CA ALA A 289 25.36 13.22 16.03
C ALA A 289 25.16 13.67 14.56
N ILE A 290 24.07 13.25 13.92
CA ILE A 290 23.75 13.68 12.55
C ILE A 290 23.42 15.16 12.49
N VAL A 291 22.60 15.69 13.40
CA VAL A 291 22.17 17.10 13.40
C VAL A 291 23.12 18.02 14.17
N ASN A 292 24.25 17.50 14.68
CA ASN A 292 25.24 18.29 15.39
C ASN A 292 25.71 19.46 14.51
N PRO A 293 25.76 20.70 15.02
CA PRO A 293 26.27 21.86 14.28
C PRO A 293 27.69 21.71 13.71
N GLU A 294 28.53 20.86 14.32
CA GLU A 294 29.87 20.54 13.85
C GLU A 294 29.86 19.61 12.62
N ASN A 295 28.73 18.97 12.31
CA ASN A 295 28.55 18.21 11.08
C ASN A 295 28.19 19.17 9.92
N PRO A 296 29.09 19.38 8.95
CA PRO A 296 28.88 20.38 7.90
C PRO A 296 27.85 19.95 6.84
N LEU A 297 27.41 18.69 6.82
CA LEU A 297 26.59 18.17 5.72
C LEU A 297 25.09 18.39 5.94
N THR A 298 24.58 18.14 7.14
CA THR A 298 23.14 18.10 7.42
C THR A 298 22.44 19.41 7.05
N ALA A 299 22.99 20.53 7.50
CA ALA A 299 22.44 21.86 7.20
C ALA A 299 22.56 22.21 5.71
N ARG A 300 23.68 21.88 5.04
CA ARG A 300 23.86 22.11 3.60
C ARG A 300 22.87 21.29 2.77
N VAL A 301 22.65 20.03 3.12
CA VAL A 301 21.72 19.14 2.41
C VAL A 301 20.29 19.68 2.49
N ILE A 302 19.80 20.04 3.67
CA ILE A 302 18.42 20.54 3.80
C ILE A 302 18.25 21.91 3.14
N VAL A 303 19.21 22.82 3.27
CA VAL A 303 19.20 24.11 2.55
C VAL A 303 19.14 23.89 1.05
N ASN A 304 19.95 22.98 0.53
CA ASN A 304 19.97 22.66 -0.90
C ASN A 304 18.64 22.06 -1.40
N ARG A 305 17.99 21.20 -0.59
CA ARG A 305 16.68 20.63 -0.92
C ARG A 305 15.58 21.69 -0.91
N VAL A 306 15.57 22.57 0.08
CA VAL A 306 14.61 23.69 0.11
C VAL A 306 14.83 24.63 -1.07
N TRP A 307 16.10 24.93 -1.40
CA TRP A 307 16.45 25.71 -2.57
C TRP A 307 15.97 25.06 -3.88
N LEU A 308 16.22 23.76 -4.03
CA LEU A 308 15.76 22.95 -5.17
C LEU A 308 14.25 23.09 -5.40
N HIS A 309 13.44 23.02 -4.34
CA HIS A 309 11.99 23.15 -4.46
C HIS A 309 11.52 24.54 -4.92
N HIS A 310 12.30 25.59 -4.63
CA HIS A 310 11.97 26.96 -5.07
C HIS A 310 12.47 27.26 -6.48
N PHE A 311 13.65 26.76 -6.86
CA PHE A 311 14.30 27.12 -8.13
C PHE A 311 14.31 26.01 -9.19
N GLY A 312 13.75 24.82 -8.89
CA GLY A 312 13.79 23.64 -9.76
C GLY A 312 15.14 22.93 -9.83
N ALA A 313 16.22 23.58 -9.40
CA ALA A 313 17.56 23.01 -9.29
C ALA A 313 18.24 23.44 -7.98
N GLY A 314 18.89 22.50 -7.28
CA GLY A 314 19.64 22.79 -6.07
C GLY A 314 20.95 23.53 -6.36
N LEU A 315 21.47 24.29 -5.38
CA LEU A 315 22.83 24.85 -5.41
C LEU A 315 23.89 23.78 -5.65
N VAL A 316 23.68 22.56 -5.16
CA VAL A 316 24.34 21.31 -5.59
C VAL A 316 23.31 20.50 -6.36
N ARG A 317 23.63 20.04 -7.57
CA ARG A 317 22.66 19.35 -8.44
C ARG A 317 22.19 18.02 -7.86
N THR A 318 23.05 17.31 -7.14
CA THR A 318 22.78 16.01 -6.52
C THR A 318 22.25 16.19 -5.10
N PRO A 319 20.93 16.08 -4.83
CA PRO A 319 20.35 16.48 -3.54
C PRO A 319 20.68 15.52 -2.38
N SER A 320 21.33 14.38 -2.68
CA SER A 320 21.78 13.38 -1.70
C SER A 320 23.27 13.07 -1.78
N ASP A 321 24.04 13.73 -2.65
CA ASP A 321 25.48 13.50 -2.77
C ASP A 321 26.23 14.83 -2.75
N PHE A 322 26.94 15.06 -1.64
CA PHE A 322 27.80 16.20 -1.38
C PHE A 322 29.28 15.76 -1.29
N GLY A 323 29.58 14.55 -1.78
CA GLY A 323 30.94 14.00 -1.76
C GLY A 323 31.88 14.73 -2.71
N LEU A 324 33.19 14.46 -2.56
CA LEU A 324 34.24 15.06 -3.39
C LEU A 324 34.19 14.66 -4.87
N ARG A 325 33.32 13.70 -5.23
CA ARG A 325 33.07 13.25 -6.61
C ARG A 325 31.84 13.91 -7.24
N ALA A 326 31.05 14.65 -6.45
CA ALA A 326 29.91 15.42 -6.96
C ALA A 326 30.39 16.75 -7.57
N GLU A 327 29.55 17.35 -8.42
CA GLU A 327 29.80 18.71 -8.90
C GLU A 327 29.82 19.70 -7.72
N PRO A 328 30.75 20.66 -7.70
CA PRO A 328 30.77 21.68 -6.66
C PRO A 328 29.48 22.51 -6.67
N PRO A 329 29.10 23.12 -5.53
CA PRO A 329 27.99 24.05 -5.50
C PRO A 329 28.20 25.20 -6.50
N SER A 330 27.13 25.64 -7.17
CA SER A 330 27.20 26.83 -8.04
C SER A 330 27.56 28.10 -7.28
N HIS A 331 27.07 28.21 -6.04
CA HIS A 331 27.29 29.35 -5.16
C HIS A 331 27.70 28.84 -3.77
N PRO A 332 28.97 28.44 -3.57
CA PRO A 332 29.42 27.78 -2.34
C PRO A 332 29.30 28.70 -1.12
N GLU A 333 29.66 29.98 -1.25
CA GLU A 333 29.56 30.96 -0.16
C GLU A 333 28.11 31.19 0.27
N LEU A 334 27.17 31.21 -0.68
CA LEU A 334 25.74 31.35 -0.39
C LEU A 334 25.21 30.11 0.34
N LEU A 335 25.56 28.92 -0.13
CA LEU A 335 25.17 27.67 0.51
C LEU A 335 25.69 27.62 1.96
N ASP A 336 26.96 27.99 2.17
CA ASP A 336 27.57 27.99 3.50
C ASP A 336 26.96 29.04 4.41
N TRP A 337 26.68 30.24 3.88
CA TRP A 337 26.01 31.29 4.63
C TRP A 337 24.59 30.87 5.04
N LEU A 338 23.80 30.32 4.12
CA LEU A 338 22.45 29.83 4.40
C LEU A 338 22.46 28.68 5.40
N ALA A 339 23.37 27.70 5.24
CA ALA A 339 23.49 26.56 6.13
C ALA A 339 23.85 26.98 7.55
N ARG A 340 24.85 27.85 7.72
CA ARG A 340 25.25 28.38 9.03
C ARG A 340 24.11 29.17 9.68
N ARG A 341 23.50 30.10 8.94
CA ARG A 341 22.38 30.91 9.45
C ARG A 341 21.16 30.06 9.80
N PHE A 342 20.86 29.03 9.02
CA PHE A 342 19.76 28.12 9.30
C PHE A 342 19.92 27.42 10.66
N VAL A 343 21.13 27.02 11.02
CA VAL A 343 21.43 26.45 12.35
C VAL A 343 21.31 27.51 13.44
N GLU A 344 21.87 28.70 13.24
CA GLU A 344 21.80 29.83 14.19
C GLU A 344 20.35 30.28 14.49
N GLU A 345 19.47 30.16 13.50
CA GLU A 345 18.05 30.52 13.57
C GLU A 345 17.17 29.33 14.02
N GLY A 346 17.79 28.34 14.69
CA GLY A 346 17.10 27.23 15.33
C GLY A 346 16.48 26.23 14.36
N TRP A 347 17.12 26.00 13.21
CA TRP A 347 16.64 25.05 12.18
C TRP A 347 15.24 25.37 11.64
N SER A 348 14.85 26.65 11.65
CA SER A 348 13.53 27.11 11.23
C SER A 348 13.34 27.09 9.71
N LEU A 349 12.60 26.09 9.20
CA LEU A 349 12.24 26.03 7.77
C LEU A 349 11.46 27.28 7.32
N LYS A 350 10.64 27.86 8.21
CA LYS A 350 9.91 29.10 7.91
C LYS A 350 10.85 30.28 7.68
N TRP A 351 11.91 30.40 8.49
CA TRP A 351 12.93 31.41 8.29
C TRP A 351 13.61 31.22 6.93
N LEU A 352 14.03 29.99 6.61
CA LEU A 352 14.75 29.69 5.38
C LEU A 352 13.90 29.99 4.14
N HIS A 353 12.63 29.54 4.12
CA HIS A 353 11.70 29.87 3.06
C HIS A 353 11.55 31.38 2.89
N ARG A 354 11.37 32.13 3.99
CA ARG A 354 11.24 33.59 3.96
C ARG A 354 12.47 34.28 3.35
N GLN A 355 13.69 33.83 3.70
CA GLN A 355 14.91 34.39 3.11
C GLN A 355 14.97 34.19 1.60
N ILE A 356 14.57 32.99 1.14
CA ILE A 356 14.55 32.66 -0.29
C ILE A 356 13.50 33.51 -1.02
N VAL A 357 12.22 33.47 -0.60
CA VAL A 357 11.13 34.11 -1.36
C VAL A 357 11.17 35.64 -1.35
N LEU A 358 11.83 36.25 -0.36
CA LEU A 358 12.01 37.70 -0.31
C LEU A 358 13.29 38.17 -1.03
N SER A 359 14.14 37.26 -1.49
CA SER A 359 15.37 37.60 -2.20
C SER A 359 15.09 38.32 -3.52
N ALA A 360 16.06 39.10 -4.00
CA ALA A 360 16.00 39.64 -5.37
C ALA A 360 16.02 38.50 -6.40
N THR A 361 16.77 37.43 -6.13
CA THR A 361 16.94 36.27 -7.02
C THR A 361 15.62 35.55 -7.29
N TYR A 362 14.82 35.27 -6.25
CA TYR A 362 13.52 34.61 -6.37
C TYR A 362 12.48 35.49 -7.10
N ARG A 363 12.59 36.82 -6.97
CA ARG A 363 11.66 37.78 -7.58
C ARG A 363 12.05 38.19 -9.01
N GLN A 364 13.02 37.51 -9.63
CA GLN A 364 13.36 37.74 -11.04
C GLN A 364 12.22 37.27 -11.95
N SER A 365 12.07 37.90 -13.11
CA SER A 365 11.11 37.46 -14.12
C SER A 365 11.65 36.25 -14.90
N SER A 366 10.77 35.30 -15.28
CA SER A 366 11.13 34.23 -16.22
C SER A 366 11.50 34.70 -17.63
N ALA A 367 11.07 35.90 -18.02
CA ALA A 367 11.44 36.51 -19.29
C ALA A 367 12.93 36.89 -19.34
N GLY A 368 13.56 37.09 -18.17
CA GLY A 368 14.93 37.57 -18.05
C GLY A 368 15.07 39.09 -18.29
N PRO A 369 16.30 39.59 -18.49
CA PRO A 369 16.59 41.02 -18.70
C PRO A 369 15.78 41.62 -19.84
N ALA A 370 15.31 42.87 -19.69
CA ALA A 370 14.52 43.54 -20.73
C ALA A 370 15.34 43.82 -22.01
N ASP A 371 16.65 44.02 -21.88
CA ASP A 371 17.57 44.24 -22.98
C ASP A 371 17.91 42.93 -23.71
N ASP A 372 17.66 42.88 -25.02
CA ASP A 372 17.82 41.66 -25.81
C ASP A 372 19.28 41.23 -25.97
N ALA A 373 20.23 42.17 -26.02
CA ALA A 373 21.65 41.83 -26.11
C ALA A 373 22.15 41.20 -24.80
N GLN A 374 21.70 41.71 -23.65
CA GLN A 374 21.98 41.10 -22.34
C GLN A 374 21.33 39.72 -22.20
N ARG A 375 20.08 39.58 -22.64
CA ARG A 375 19.37 38.30 -22.62
C ARG A 375 20.09 37.24 -23.47
N GLU A 376 20.55 37.62 -24.65
CA GLU A 376 21.28 36.73 -25.54
C GLU A 376 22.66 36.34 -24.98
N LEU A 377 23.40 37.32 -24.42
CA LEU A 377 24.66 37.04 -23.74
C LEU A 377 24.48 36.07 -22.57
N ALA A 378 23.42 36.23 -21.77
CA ALA A 378 23.13 35.36 -20.65
C ALA A 378 22.79 33.93 -21.11
N ARG A 379 21.99 33.78 -22.17
CA ARG A 379 21.70 32.46 -22.78
C ARG A 379 22.94 31.75 -23.28
N GLN A 380 23.90 32.49 -23.85
CA GLN A 380 25.16 31.91 -24.35
C GLN A 380 26.10 31.49 -23.20
N ARG A 381 26.19 32.31 -22.15
CA ARG A 381 27.08 32.05 -21.01
C ARG A 381 26.56 31.02 -20.04
N ASP A 382 25.24 31.01 -19.82
CA ASP A 382 24.58 30.13 -18.87
C ASP A 382 23.22 29.64 -19.41
N PRO A 383 23.24 28.78 -20.44
CA PRO A 383 22.03 28.26 -21.08
C PRO A 383 21.16 27.44 -20.10
N GLY A 384 21.77 26.82 -19.09
CA GLY A 384 21.09 26.03 -18.06
C GLY A 384 20.55 26.86 -16.89
N ASN A 385 20.69 28.19 -16.92
CA ASN A 385 20.31 29.11 -15.85
C ASN A 385 20.89 28.72 -14.47
N ARG A 386 22.12 28.18 -14.45
CA ARG A 386 22.83 27.73 -13.26
C ARG A 386 23.24 28.87 -12.33
N LEU A 387 23.50 30.04 -12.90
CA LEU A 387 23.84 31.29 -12.23
C LEU A 387 22.61 32.16 -11.94
N LEU A 388 21.41 31.65 -12.25
CA LEU A 388 20.12 32.25 -11.87
C LEU A 388 19.96 33.68 -12.40
N TRP A 389 20.20 33.89 -13.70
CA TRP A 389 20.02 35.19 -14.37
C TRP A 389 18.56 35.50 -14.73
N ARG A 390 17.67 34.53 -14.49
CA ARG A 390 16.21 34.64 -14.58
C ARG A 390 15.54 33.61 -13.68
N MET A 391 14.23 33.69 -13.51
CA MET A 391 13.45 32.60 -12.93
C MET A 391 13.21 31.50 -13.97
N THR A 392 13.23 30.24 -13.54
CA THR A 392 12.94 29.10 -14.43
C THR A 392 11.50 28.65 -14.19
N PRO A 393 10.61 28.73 -15.20
CA PRO A 393 9.27 28.18 -15.07
C PRO A 393 9.32 26.70 -14.72
N ARG A 394 8.56 26.31 -13.71
CA ARG A 394 8.47 24.91 -13.25
C ARG A 394 7.08 24.37 -13.48
N ARG A 395 6.97 23.13 -13.95
CA ARG A 395 5.68 22.46 -14.08
C ARG A 395 5.12 22.18 -12.68
N LEU A 396 3.80 22.31 -12.54
CA LEU A 396 3.11 21.83 -11.34
C LEU A 396 3.23 20.31 -11.24
N SER A 397 3.57 19.81 -10.05
CA SER A 397 3.37 18.40 -9.72
C SER A 397 1.89 18.04 -9.77
N PHE A 398 1.55 16.74 -9.86
CA PHE A 398 0.14 16.32 -9.88
C PHE A 398 -0.66 16.88 -8.70
N GLU A 399 -0.06 16.87 -7.50
CA GLU A 399 -0.70 17.35 -6.29
C GLU A 399 -0.99 18.85 -6.37
N GLU A 400 -0.03 19.64 -6.84
CA GLU A 400 -0.23 21.08 -7.04
C GLU A 400 -1.24 21.35 -8.16
N LEU A 401 -1.20 20.59 -9.25
CA LEU A 401 -2.11 20.72 -10.39
C LEU A 401 -3.57 20.45 -9.99
N ARG A 402 -3.81 19.35 -9.28
CA ARG A 402 -5.15 19.00 -8.79
C ARG A 402 -5.65 20.02 -7.78
N ASP A 403 -4.81 20.42 -6.81
CA ASP A 403 -5.17 21.42 -5.81
C ASP A 403 -5.41 22.80 -6.45
N ALA A 404 -4.64 23.18 -7.47
CA ALA A 404 -4.84 24.40 -8.25
C ALA A 404 -6.17 24.39 -9.00
N ALA A 405 -6.53 23.28 -9.65
CA ALA A 405 -7.82 23.14 -10.35
C ALA A 405 -9.00 23.24 -9.38
N LEU A 406 -8.91 22.61 -8.20
CA LEU A 406 -9.91 22.70 -7.14
C LEU A 406 -9.97 24.11 -6.52
N ALA A 407 -8.84 24.79 -6.36
CA ALA A 407 -8.80 26.15 -5.85
C ALA A 407 -9.42 27.12 -6.85
N ALA A 408 -9.08 26.99 -8.14
CA ALA A 408 -9.62 27.80 -9.22
C ALA A 408 -11.14 27.63 -9.36
N SER A 409 -11.67 26.42 -9.16
CA SER A 409 -13.12 26.16 -9.16
C SER A 409 -13.80 26.52 -7.83
N GLY A 410 -13.07 26.98 -6.82
CA GLY A 410 -13.60 27.36 -5.50
C GLY A 410 -14.04 26.18 -4.62
N ARG A 411 -13.57 24.97 -4.93
CA ARG A 411 -13.99 23.72 -4.27
C ARG A 411 -12.97 23.14 -3.29
N LEU A 412 -11.72 23.63 -3.33
CA LEU A 412 -10.65 23.09 -2.50
C LEU A 412 -11.03 23.14 -1.01
N ASP A 413 -11.09 21.97 -0.39
CA ASP A 413 -11.26 21.82 1.05
C ASP A 413 -9.88 21.85 1.73
N ASP A 414 -9.61 22.96 2.43
CA ASP A 414 -8.35 23.27 3.10
C ASP A 414 -8.27 22.76 4.55
N ARG A 415 -9.29 22.02 5.02
CA ARG A 415 -9.32 21.45 6.37
C ARG A 415 -8.09 20.59 6.63
N LEU A 416 -7.40 20.93 7.71
CA LEU A 416 -6.24 20.20 8.19
C LEU A 416 -6.67 18.98 9.02
N TYR A 417 -5.85 17.94 8.98
CA TYR A 417 -5.99 16.70 9.77
C TYR A 417 -7.23 15.85 9.45
N GLY A 418 -7.25 14.61 9.93
CA GLY A 418 -8.31 13.64 9.66
C GLY A 418 -7.91 12.59 8.63
N LYS A 419 -8.87 11.78 8.21
CA LYS A 419 -8.61 10.61 7.37
C LYS A 419 -8.14 10.99 5.96
N PRO A 420 -7.27 10.15 5.36
CA PRO A 420 -6.98 10.25 3.94
C PRO A 420 -8.23 9.95 3.10
N VAL A 421 -8.22 10.39 1.83
CA VAL A 421 -9.30 10.17 0.86
C VAL A 421 -8.78 9.51 -0.41
N GLU A 422 -9.60 8.66 -1.03
CA GLU A 422 -9.31 8.06 -2.33
C GLU A 422 -9.44 9.11 -3.44
N LEU A 423 -8.31 9.64 -3.93
CA LEU A 423 -8.29 10.80 -4.84
C LEU A 423 -9.06 10.60 -6.15
N PHE A 424 -9.21 9.35 -6.58
CA PHE A 424 -9.81 8.97 -7.86
C PHE A 424 -11.16 8.27 -7.71
N ALA A 425 -11.65 8.06 -6.49
CA ALA A 425 -12.98 7.50 -6.26
C ALA A 425 -14.05 8.56 -6.52
N ARG A 426 -15.17 8.17 -7.14
CA ARG A 426 -16.33 9.05 -7.33
C ARG A 426 -17.28 8.98 -6.13
N PRO A 427 -17.90 10.09 -5.70
CA PRO A 427 -17.66 11.47 -6.17
C PRO A 427 -16.23 11.94 -5.85
N TYR A 428 -15.59 12.65 -6.79
CA TYR A 428 -14.19 13.02 -6.63
C TYR A 428 -14.02 13.92 -5.40
N PRO A 429 -13.15 13.56 -4.44
CA PRO A 429 -12.97 14.36 -3.24
C PRO A 429 -12.40 15.73 -3.60
N THR A 430 -12.77 16.76 -2.83
CA THR A 430 -12.25 18.13 -3.03
C THR A 430 -11.16 18.51 -2.01
N ARG A 431 -10.80 17.57 -1.14
CA ARG A 431 -9.76 17.74 -0.14
C ARG A 431 -8.39 17.89 -0.79
N ARG A 432 -7.51 18.70 -0.18
CA ARG A 432 -6.10 18.87 -0.58
C ARG A 432 -5.43 17.52 -0.83
N THR A 433 -4.66 17.45 -1.92
CA THR A 433 -4.03 16.21 -2.40
C THR A 433 -3.03 15.64 -1.38
N THR A 434 -2.52 16.47 -0.46
CA THR A 434 -1.66 16.02 0.66
C THR A 434 -2.36 15.02 1.59
N TYR A 435 -3.69 14.97 1.57
CA TYR A 435 -4.52 14.01 2.30
C TYR A 435 -5.06 12.90 1.39
N GLY A 436 -4.50 12.71 0.20
CA GLY A 436 -4.79 11.55 -0.63
C GLY A 436 -4.27 10.27 0.01
N LEU A 437 -5.04 9.19 -0.08
CA LEU A 437 -4.53 7.86 0.28
C LEU A 437 -3.50 7.43 -0.77
N VAL A 438 -2.34 6.96 -0.28
CA VAL A 438 -1.31 6.34 -1.09
C VAL A 438 -1.14 4.91 -0.61
N ASP A 439 -1.67 3.98 -1.39
CA ASP A 439 -1.31 2.57 -1.25
C ASP A 439 0.06 2.35 -1.89
N ARG A 440 1.04 1.93 -1.09
CA ARG A 440 2.41 1.70 -1.57
C ARG A 440 2.49 0.50 -2.51
N GLN A 441 1.69 -0.53 -2.28
CA GLN A 441 1.64 -1.73 -3.12
C GLN A 441 0.86 -1.46 -4.41
N PHE A 442 -0.21 -0.67 -4.33
CA PHE A 442 -1.14 -0.41 -5.44
C PHE A 442 -1.21 1.07 -5.85
N LEU A 443 -0.05 1.71 -6.05
CA LEU A 443 0.00 3.13 -6.46
C LEU A 443 -0.79 3.38 -7.76
N PRO A 444 -1.78 4.29 -7.80
CA PRO A 444 -2.59 4.58 -8.98
C PRO A 444 -1.76 4.93 -10.23
N SER A 445 -2.19 4.42 -11.38
CA SER A 445 -1.52 4.66 -12.67
C SER A 445 -1.45 6.14 -13.04
N THR A 446 -2.48 6.92 -12.70
CA THR A 446 -2.48 8.38 -12.88
C THR A 446 -1.33 9.06 -12.14
N LEU A 447 -1.08 8.70 -10.87
CA LEU A 447 0.04 9.27 -10.10
C LEU A 447 1.38 8.92 -10.75
N ARG A 448 1.55 7.67 -11.20
CA ARG A 448 2.75 7.24 -11.92
C ARG A 448 2.98 8.02 -13.21
N MET A 449 1.90 8.27 -13.97
CA MET A 449 1.95 9.04 -15.21
C MET A 449 2.38 10.50 -15.00
N PHE A 450 2.11 11.08 -13.83
CA PHE A 450 2.55 12.43 -13.46
C PHE A 450 3.77 12.44 -12.54
N ASP A 451 4.66 11.46 -12.73
CA ASP A 451 5.97 11.39 -12.07
C ASP A 451 5.93 11.47 -10.53
N PHE A 452 4.88 10.91 -9.91
CA PHE A 452 4.79 10.84 -8.45
C PHE A 452 5.98 10.09 -7.87
N ALA A 453 6.45 10.54 -6.70
CA ALA A 453 7.60 9.92 -6.04
C ALA A 453 7.31 8.46 -5.68
N ASN A 454 8.24 7.56 -5.99
CA ASN A 454 8.07 6.15 -5.65
C ASN A 454 8.08 6.00 -4.11
N PRO A 455 7.01 5.44 -3.50
CA PRO A 455 6.93 5.34 -2.04
C PRO A 455 7.82 4.26 -1.44
N ASP A 456 8.36 3.34 -2.25
CA ASP A 456 9.19 2.22 -1.81
C ASP A 456 10.70 2.49 -1.97
N LEU A 457 11.07 3.56 -2.68
CA LEU A 457 12.45 3.90 -2.97
C LEU A 457 12.81 5.29 -2.47
N HIS A 458 14.07 5.46 -2.07
CA HIS A 458 14.63 6.79 -1.81
C HIS A 458 14.58 7.65 -3.07
N SER A 459 13.77 8.71 -3.03
CA SER A 459 13.52 9.63 -4.16
C SER A 459 13.96 11.05 -3.79
N PRO A 460 15.25 11.41 -3.97
CA PRO A 460 15.77 12.73 -3.57
C PRO A 460 15.32 13.87 -4.49
N GLN A 461 14.84 13.54 -5.69
CA GLN A 461 14.18 14.42 -6.64
C GLN A 461 13.20 13.57 -7.46
N ARG A 462 12.15 14.17 -8.00
CA ARG A 462 11.25 13.49 -8.94
C ARG A 462 11.87 13.51 -10.34
N SER A 463 11.59 12.46 -11.11
CA SER A 463 11.77 12.54 -12.56
C SER A 463 10.73 13.51 -13.13
N GLU A 464 11.03 14.13 -14.27
CA GLU A 464 10.05 14.93 -14.98
C GLU A 464 9.95 14.39 -16.40
N THR A 465 8.80 13.81 -16.74
CA THR A 465 8.52 13.29 -18.07
C THR A 465 7.40 14.10 -18.72
N THR A 466 7.57 14.40 -20.01
CA THR A 466 6.53 15.02 -20.84
C THR A 466 6.00 13.96 -21.78
N VAL A 467 4.83 13.41 -21.48
CA VAL A 467 4.23 12.31 -22.25
C VAL A 467 2.82 12.68 -22.73
N PRO A 468 2.40 12.27 -23.94
CA PRO A 468 1.08 12.62 -24.48
C PRO A 468 -0.09 12.21 -23.57
N GLN A 469 0.07 11.15 -22.77
CA GLN A 469 -0.94 10.65 -21.86
C GLN A 469 -1.32 11.69 -20.78
N GLN A 470 -0.40 12.55 -20.35
CA GLN A 470 -0.71 13.64 -19.41
C GLN A 470 -1.66 14.67 -20.03
N ALA A 471 -1.45 15.03 -21.31
CA ALA A 471 -2.36 15.91 -22.03
C ALA A 471 -3.72 15.24 -22.27
N LEU A 472 -3.72 13.96 -22.67
CA LEU A 472 -4.96 13.18 -22.83
C LEU A 472 -5.75 13.05 -21.52
N PHE A 473 -5.07 12.96 -20.38
CA PHE A 473 -5.72 13.02 -19.08
C PHE A 473 -6.46 14.35 -18.89
N LEU A 474 -5.83 15.49 -19.18
CA LEU A 474 -6.48 16.79 -19.05
C LEU A 474 -7.68 16.96 -20.00
N VAL A 475 -7.61 16.37 -21.19
CA VAL A 475 -8.69 16.41 -22.17
C VAL A 475 -9.87 15.51 -21.79
N ASN A 476 -9.60 14.32 -21.24
CA ASN A 476 -10.62 13.26 -21.16
C ASN A 476 -11.02 12.88 -19.74
N HIS A 477 -10.22 13.22 -18.73
CA HIS A 477 -10.46 12.70 -17.40
C HIS A 477 -11.63 13.44 -16.72
N PRO A 478 -12.63 12.71 -16.19
CA PRO A 478 -13.84 13.31 -15.61
C PRO A 478 -13.60 14.27 -14.44
N LEU A 479 -12.53 14.06 -13.66
CA LEU A 479 -12.11 15.02 -12.63
C LEU A 479 -11.88 16.43 -13.21
N VAL A 480 -11.28 16.51 -14.39
CA VAL A 480 -10.97 17.79 -15.05
C VAL A 480 -12.23 18.39 -15.66
N HIS A 481 -13.08 17.56 -16.26
CA HIS A 481 -14.39 17.97 -16.76
C HIS A 481 -15.24 18.61 -15.66
N GLU A 482 -15.34 17.96 -14.50
CA GLU A 482 -16.11 18.47 -13.36
C GLU A 482 -15.59 19.84 -12.87
N GLN A 483 -14.27 20.06 -12.87
CA GLN A 483 -13.72 21.37 -12.51
C GLN A 483 -13.99 22.44 -13.58
N ALA A 484 -13.93 22.06 -14.85
CA ALA A 484 -14.22 22.96 -15.97
C ALA A 484 -15.69 23.40 -15.98
N GLU A 485 -16.62 22.50 -15.68
CA GLU A 485 -18.05 22.81 -15.56
C GLU A 485 -18.34 23.75 -14.39
N VAL A 486 -17.80 23.46 -13.21
CA VAL A 486 -17.95 24.32 -12.03
C VAL A 486 -17.39 25.72 -12.30
N LEU A 487 -16.22 25.81 -12.93
CA LEU A 487 -15.61 27.10 -13.27
C LEU A 487 -16.46 27.87 -14.30
N ALA A 488 -17.00 27.20 -15.32
CA ALA A 488 -17.86 27.80 -16.31
C ALA A 488 -19.18 28.31 -15.71
N ASP A 489 -19.82 27.53 -14.84
CA ASP A 489 -21.06 27.91 -14.16
C ASP A 489 -20.83 29.05 -13.16
N TRP A 490 -19.72 29.02 -12.43
CA TRP A 490 -19.30 30.16 -11.63
C TRP A 490 -19.11 31.40 -12.50
N ALA A 491 -18.36 31.33 -13.60
CA ALA A 491 -18.10 32.49 -14.47
C ALA A 491 -19.40 33.09 -15.03
N ARG A 492 -20.39 32.25 -15.40
CA ARG A 492 -21.72 32.69 -15.84
C ARG A 492 -22.43 33.56 -14.80
N SER A 493 -22.20 33.32 -13.51
CA SER A 493 -22.77 34.11 -12.41
C SER A 493 -22.09 35.47 -12.18
N GLN A 494 -20.88 35.68 -12.72
CA GLN A 494 -20.05 36.87 -12.41
C GLN A 494 -20.22 38.03 -13.41
N GLY A 495 -20.72 37.77 -14.63
CA GLY A 495 -20.74 38.76 -15.71
C GLY A 495 -22.10 38.87 -16.42
N ARG A 496 -22.45 40.08 -16.85
CA ARG A 496 -23.66 40.36 -17.64
C ARG A 496 -23.43 40.14 -19.14
N SER A 497 -22.17 40.24 -19.58
CA SER A 497 -21.74 39.95 -20.96
C SER A 497 -20.72 38.82 -21.01
N ASP A 498 -20.60 38.18 -22.18
CA ASP A 498 -19.64 37.09 -22.38
C ASP A 498 -18.18 37.54 -22.22
N ALA A 499 -17.88 38.77 -22.61
CA ALA A 499 -16.56 39.39 -22.39
C ALA A 499 -16.22 39.53 -20.89
N GLU A 500 -17.19 39.90 -20.06
CA GLU A 500 -17.02 39.97 -18.60
C GLU A 500 -16.83 38.56 -18.00
N ARG A 501 -17.57 37.55 -18.48
CA ARG A 501 -17.43 36.16 -18.03
C ARG A 501 -16.05 35.58 -18.36
N VAL A 502 -15.53 35.86 -19.57
CA VAL A 502 -14.16 35.49 -19.93
C VAL A 502 -13.14 36.20 -19.05
N THR A 503 -13.33 37.50 -18.79
CA THR A 503 -12.47 38.26 -17.86
C THR A 503 -12.48 37.65 -16.46
N ALA A 504 -13.64 37.23 -15.96
CA ALA A 504 -13.77 36.58 -14.65
C ALA A 504 -12.97 35.25 -14.59
N MET A 505 -13.06 34.40 -15.63
CA MET A 505 -12.25 33.17 -15.70
C MET A 505 -10.73 33.46 -15.66
N PHE A 506 -10.27 34.47 -16.38
CA PHE A 506 -8.86 34.87 -16.39
C PHE A 506 -8.38 35.40 -15.03
N LEU A 507 -9.19 36.21 -14.35
CA LEU A 507 -8.86 36.69 -13.01
C LEU A 507 -8.81 35.54 -12.00
N GLN A 508 -9.70 34.56 -12.12
CA GLN A 508 -9.74 33.39 -11.24
C GLN A 508 -8.55 32.44 -11.46
N LEU A 509 -8.16 32.20 -12.72
CA LEU A 509 -7.10 31.26 -13.06
C LEU A 509 -5.70 31.87 -13.01
N PHE A 510 -5.55 33.10 -13.50
CA PHE A 510 -4.25 33.72 -13.77
C PHE A 510 -4.01 35.00 -12.95
N GLN A 511 -4.99 35.44 -12.16
CA GLN A 511 -4.92 36.67 -11.36
C GLN A 511 -4.60 37.94 -12.18
N ARG A 512 -4.99 37.94 -13.46
CA ARG A 512 -4.86 39.08 -14.38
C ARG A 512 -5.99 39.10 -15.39
N SER A 513 -6.21 40.24 -16.02
CA SER A 513 -7.14 40.36 -17.15
C SER A 513 -6.60 39.69 -18.43
N PRO A 514 -7.47 39.18 -19.31
CA PRO A 514 -7.05 38.71 -20.64
C PRO A 514 -6.58 39.90 -21.49
N THR A 515 -5.67 39.64 -22.43
CA THR A 515 -5.43 40.59 -23.53
C THR A 515 -6.61 40.59 -24.50
N ALA A 516 -6.74 41.64 -25.33
CA ALA A 516 -7.80 41.70 -26.34
C ALA A 516 -7.79 40.49 -27.29
N ALA A 517 -6.60 40.01 -27.67
CA ALA A 517 -6.45 38.82 -28.51
C ALA A 517 -6.87 37.53 -27.78
N GLN A 518 -6.51 37.38 -26.50
CA GLN A 518 -6.91 36.23 -25.68
C GLN A 518 -8.44 36.18 -25.47
N GLN A 519 -9.05 37.32 -25.17
CA GLN A 519 -10.50 37.40 -24.99
C GLN A 519 -11.24 37.05 -26.29
N ALA A 520 -10.80 37.61 -27.42
CA ALA A 520 -11.38 37.30 -28.73
C ALA A 520 -11.23 35.82 -29.11
N ALA A 521 -10.08 35.20 -28.81
CA ALA A 521 -9.85 33.78 -29.09
C ALA A 521 -10.78 32.86 -28.29
N VAL A 522 -10.97 33.15 -27.00
CA VAL A 522 -11.87 32.35 -26.14
C VAL A 522 -13.32 32.50 -26.55
N LEU A 523 -13.77 33.72 -26.87
CA LEU A 523 -15.12 33.95 -27.39
C LEU A 523 -15.33 33.22 -28.74
N GLY A 524 -14.34 33.27 -29.63
CA GLY A 524 -14.39 32.54 -30.90
C GLY A 524 -14.48 31.02 -30.73
N LEU A 525 -13.81 30.47 -29.72
CA LEU A 525 -13.92 29.04 -29.37
C LEU A 525 -15.35 28.69 -28.91
N ILE A 526 -15.94 29.50 -28.05
CA ILE A 526 -17.32 29.31 -27.56
C ILE A 526 -18.30 29.37 -28.73
N ASP A 527 -18.20 30.38 -29.59
CA ASP A 527 -19.06 30.55 -30.77
C ASP A 527 -18.93 29.39 -31.78
N ALA A 528 -17.73 28.82 -31.92
CA ALA A 528 -17.50 27.66 -32.79
C ALA A 528 -18.16 26.40 -32.20
N ALA A 529 -17.95 26.15 -30.90
CA ALA A 529 -18.56 25.01 -30.22
C ALA A 529 -20.09 25.10 -30.16
N GLU A 530 -20.66 26.31 -30.00
CA GLU A 530 -22.11 26.52 -30.08
C GLU A 530 -22.66 26.25 -31.47
N ARG A 531 -21.94 26.61 -32.54
CA ARG A 531 -22.33 26.30 -33.92
C ARG A 531 -22.28 24.80 -34.19
N GLU A 532 -21.19 24.15 -33.80
CA GLU A 532 -21.05 22.70 -33.94
C GLU A 532 -22.19 21.97 -33.22
N LEU A 533 -22.52 22.37 -32.00
CA LEU A 533 -23.62 21.77 -31.24
C LEU A 533 -24.98 21.95 -31.92
N ARG A 534 -25.22 23.08 -32.60
CA ARG A 534 -26.45 23.33 -33.36
C ARG A 534 -26.51 22.56 -34.68
N GLU A 535 -25.36 22.35 -35.32
CA GLU A 535 -25.26 21.71 -36.64
C GLU A 535 -25.05 20.19 -36.56
N ARG A 536 -24.74 19.65 -35.38
CA ARG A 536 -24.48 18.23 -35.17
C ARG A 536 -25.75 17.40 -35.43
N PRO A 537 -25.75 16.50 -36.41
CA PRO A 537 -26.84 15.54 -36.55
C PRO A 537 -26.85 14.61 -35.34
N GLU A 538 -28.01 14.40 -34.72
CA GLU A 538 -28.15 13.39 -33.68
C GLU A 538 -27.74 12.02 -34.26
N PRO A 539 -26.81 11.28 -33.62
CA PRO A 539 -26.56 9.91 -34.04
C PRO A 539 -27.88 9.14 -33.95
N PRO A 540 -28.23 8.33 -34.96
CA PRO A 540 -29.46 7.55 -34.89
C PRO A 540 -29.40 6.69 -33.61
N PRO A 541 -30.48 6.65 -32.81
CA PRO A 541 -30.48 5.86 -31.59
C PRO A 541 -30.13 4.42 -31.94
N SER A 542 -29.13 3.85 -31.25
CA SER A 542 -28.82 2.43 -31.38
C SER A 542 -30.10 1.65 -31.04
N PRO A 543 -30.54 0.71 -31.90
CA PRO A 543 -31.73 -0.10 -31.60
C PRO A 543 -31.48 -1.08 -30.44
N TRP A 544 -30.24 -1.19 -29.97
CA TRP A 544 -29.83 -2.07 -28.87
C TRP A 544 -30.19 -1.48 -27.50
N GLN A 545 -30.72 -2.34 -26.64
CA GLN A 545 -31.01 -2.08 -25.24
C GLN A 545 -30.38 -3.20 -24.39
N TYR A 546 -29.86 -2.82 -23.22
CA TYR A 546 -29.14 -3.72 -22.33
C TYR A 546 -29.89 -3.80 -21.00
N GLY A 547 -30.32 -5.00 -20.64
CA GLY A 547 -31.26 -5.20 -19.55
C GLY A 547 -31.20 -6.58 -18.94
N TYR A 548 -32.19 -6.83 -18.10
CA TYR A 548 -32.47 -8.14 -17.51
C TYR A 548 -33.96 -8.46 -17.59
N GLY A 549 -34.31 -9.73 -17.47
CA GLY A 549 -35.70 -10.20 -17.43
C GLY A 549 -35.79 -11.72 -17.33
N GLU A 550 -37.01 -12.25 -17.37
CA GLU A 550 -37.30 -13.69 -17.29
C GLU A 550 -37.67 -14.24 -18.67
N TYR A 551 -37.10 -15.36 -19.12
CA TYR A 551 -37.65 -16.09 -20.27
C TYR A 551 -38.86 -16.93 -19.82
N ASP A 552 -40.05 -16.56 -20.29
CA ASP A 552 -41.29 -17.29 -20.06
C ASP A 552 -41.48 -18.33 -21.17
N GLY A 553 -41.29 -19.60 -20.83
CA GLY A 553 -41.37 -20.72 -21.78
C GLY A 553 -42.79 -20.98 -22.32
N ASP A 554 -43.83 -20.67 -21.55
CA ASP A 554 -45.23 -20.86 -21.97
C ASP A 554 -45.64 -19.74 -22.94
N ALA A 555 -45.27 -18.50 -22.64
CA ALA A 555 -45.51 -17.36 -23.51
C ALA A 555 -44.52 -17.24 -24.67
N GLN A 556 -43.41 -17.99 -24.61
CA GLN A 556 -42.22 -17.89 -25.46
C GLN A 556 -41.73 -16.45 -25.63
N ARG A 557 -41.63 -15.70 -24.52
CA ARG A 557 -41.37 -14.25 -24.48
C ARG A 557 -40.52 -13.85 -23.28
N VAL A 558 -39.85 -12.70 -23.37
CA VAL A 558 -39.23 -12.08 -22.19
C VAL A 558 -40.29 -11.35 -21.37
N LYS A 559 -40.42 -11.77 -20.11
CA LYS A 559 -41.28 -11.18 -19.10
C LYS A 559 -40.49 -10.22 -18.22
N GLY A 560 -41.04 -9.03 -18.00
CA GLY A 560 -40.47 -8.06 -17.05
C GLY A 560 -39.16 -7.39 -17.48
N PHE A 561 -38.87 -7.28 -18.78
CA PHE A 561 -37.64 -6.61 -19.25
C PHE A 561 -37.46 -5.22 -18.63
N ALA A 562 -36.34 -5.02 -17.96
CA ALA A 562 -35.93 -3.74 -17.40
C ALA A 562 -34.47 -3.44 -17.81
N ARG A 563 -34.18 -2.16 -18.07
CA ARG A 563 -32.81 -1.74 -18.42
C ARG A 563 -31.89 -1.82 -17.22
N LEU A 564 -30.64 -2.22 -17.44
CA LEU A 564 -29.61 -2.17 -16.41
C LEU A 564 -29.29 -0.70 -16.11
N PRO A 565 -29.25 -0.29 -14.83
CA PRO A 565 -29.19 1.12 -14.46
C PRO A 565 -27.78 1.72 -14.49
N TYR A 566 -26.72 0.90 -14.57
CA TYR A 566 -25.35 1.36 -14.41
C TYR A 566 -24.43 0.88 -15.55
N PHE A 567 -23.62 1.80 -16.08
CA PHE A 567 -22.59 1.52 -17.08
C PHE A 567 -21.19 1.82 -16.51
N THR A 568 -20.30 0.82 -16.52
CA THR A 568 -18.95 0.92 -15.94
C THR A 568 -17.93 1.59 -16.87
N GLY A 569 -18.30 1.88 -18.12
CA GLY A 569 -17.37 2.22 -19.20
C GLY A 569 -17.10 1.04 -20.14
N GLY A 570 -17.27 -0.19 -19.68
CA GLY A 570 -17.10 -1.42 -20.48
C GLY A 570 -18.24 -2.44 -20.36
N ALA A 571 -19.14 -2.28 -19.39
CA ALA A 571 -20.23 -3.21 -19.12
C ALA A 571 -21.48 -2.48 -18.57
N TRP A 572 -22.66 -2.99 -18.90
CA TRP A 572 -23.92 -2.67 -18.24
C TRP A 572 -24.17 -3.67 -17.10
N GLN A 573 -24.52 -3.20 -15.91
CA GLN A 573 -24.76 -4.02 -14.72
C GLN A 573 -25.70 -3.33 -13.71
N GLY A 574 -25.98 -4.00 -12.59
CA GLY A 574 -26.97 -3.56 -11.61
C GLY A 574 -26.61 -2.33 -10.77
N GLY A 575 -25.31 -2.10 -10.54
CA GLY A 575 -24.82 -1.01 -9.70
C GLY A 575 -23.30 -0.81 -9.84
N PRO A 576 -22.68 0.08 -9.05
CA PRO A 576 -21.23 0.29 -9.10
C PRO A 576 -20.41 -0.91 -8.62
N GLU A 577 -21.00 -1.78 -7.80
CA GLU A 577 -20.42 -3.05 -7.37
C GLU A 577 -20.92 -4.20 -8.26
N TRP A 578 -20.08 -5.22 -8.45
CA TRP A 578 -20.43 -6.46 -9.15
C TRP A 578 -19.87 -7.64 -8.35
N PRO A 579 -20.74 -8.50 -7.78
CA PRO A 579 -22.19 -8.52 -7.92
C PRO A 579 -22.89 -7.34 -7.23
N ASP A 580 -23.97 -6.85 -7.84
CA ASP A 580 -24.83 -5.81 -7.23
C ASP A 580 -25.70 -6.41 -6.11
N ALA A 581 -25.99 -5.63 -5.07
CA ALA A 581 -26.76 -6.11 -3.92
C ALA A 581 -28.21 -6.51 -4.25
N LYS A 582 -28.80 -6.00 -5.34
CA LYS A 582 -30.17 -6.29 -5.77
C LYS A 582 -30.24 -7.18 -7.00
N LEU A 583 -29.44 -6.87 -8.02
CA LEU A 583 -29.46 -7.52 -9.33
C LEU A 583 -28.33 -8.55 -9.50
N GLY A 584 -27.39 -8.60 -8.57
CA GLY A 584 -26.39 -9.65 -8.50
C GLY A 584 -25.39 -9.64 -9.64
N TRP A 585 -25.15 -10.83 -10.19
CA TRP A 585 -24.13 -11.09 -11.20
C TRP A 585 -24.54 -10.69 -12.62
N VAL A 586 -25.77 -10.26 -12.87
CA VAL A 586 -26.23 -9.94 -14.24
C VAL A 586 -25.36 -8.81 -14.83
N GLN A 587 -24.75 -9.10 -15.98
CA GLN A 587 -23.86 -8.16 -16.64
C GLN A 587 -23.90 -8.39 -18.15
N LEU A 588 -23.85 -7.30 -18.91
CA LEU A 588 -23.67 -7.33 -20.37
C LEU A 588 -22.43 -6.51 -20.74
N THR A 589 -21.54 -7.10 -21.52
CA THR A 589 -20.36 -6.44 -22.12
C THR A 589 -20.53 -6.35 -23.63
N ALA A 590 -19.59 -5.73 -24.36
CA ALA A 590 -19.64 -5.70 -25.82
C ALA A 590 -19.63 -7.09 -26.47
N THR A 591 -18.95 -8.06 -25.86
CA THR A 591 -18.77 -9.42 -26.41
C THR A 591 -19.65 -10.48 -25.77
N GLY A 592 -20.32 -10.19 -24.66
CA GLY A 592 -21.07 -11.20 -23.91
C GLY A 592 -21.55 -10.70 -22.56
N GLY A 593 -21.23 -11.41 -21.49
CA GLY A 593 -21.64 -11.03 -20.14
C GLY A 593 -21.65 -12.19 -19.14
N HIS A 594 -22.46 -12.05 -18.11
CA HIS A 594 -22.76 -13.08 -17.12
C HIS A 594 -24.28 -13.22 -16.98
N ALA A 595 -24.77 -14.46 -16.95
CA ALA A 595 -26.18 -14.80 -17.10
C ALA A 595 -27.10 -14.19 -16.03
N GLY A 596 -26.62 -14.06 -14.79
CA GLY A 596 -27.39 -13.49 -13.67
C GLY A 596 -27.34 -14.40 -12.45
N ASN A 597 -28.10 -14.06 -11.40
CA ASN A 597 -28.19 -14.88 -10.19
C ASN A 597 -29.19 -16.04 -10.31
N ASP A 598 -30.20 -15.83 -11.15
CA ASP A 598 -31.38 -16.67 -11.29
C ASP A 598 -32.05 -16.38 -12.64
N ARG A 599 -33.10 -17.15 -12.94
CA ARG A 599 -33.83 -17.05 -14.21
C ARG A 599 -34.70 -15.80 -14.33
N GLN A 600 -34.99 -15.08 -13.24
CA GLN A 600 -35.75 -13.83 -13.27
C GLN A 600 -34.87 -12.63 -13.61
N HIS A 601 -33.58 -12.73 -13.32
CA HIS A 601 -32.56 -11.73 -13.58
C HIS A 601 -31.63 -12.15 -14.73
N ALA A 602 -32.16 -12.87 -15.73
CA ALA A 602 -31.39 -13.29 -16.90
C ALA A 602 -30.85 -12.08 -17.66
N ALA A 603 -29.66 -12.19 -18.24
CA ALA A 603 -29.09 -11.16 -19.08
C ALA A 603 -29.88 -11.07 -20.40
N VAL A 604 -30.40 -9.89 -20.72
CA VAL A 604 -31.18 -9.66 -21.94
C VAL A 604 -30.55 -8.55 -22.77
N ARG A 605 -30.03 -8.90 -23.93
CA ARG A 605 -29.68 -7.95 -24.97
C ARG A 605 -30.86 -7.85 -25.94
N ARG A 606 -31.52 -6.71 -26.00
CA ARG A 606 -32.72 -6.47 -26.81
C ARG A 606 -32.37 -5.62 -28.02
N TRP A 607 -32.77 -6.04 -29.21
CA TRP A 607 -32.79 -5.21 -30.42
C TRP A 607 -34.23 -4.80 -30.72
N VAL A 608 -34.46 -3.53 -31.02
CA VAL A 608 -35.78 -3.00 -31.38
C VAL A 608 -35.77 -2.57 -32.84
N ALA A 609 -36.68 -3.12 -33.64
CA ALA A 609 -36.79 -2.85 -35.05
C ALA A 609 -37.05 -1.36 -35.31
N PRO A 610 -36.15 -0.63 -35.99
CA PRO A 610 -36.34 0.79 -36.25
C PRO A 610 -37.43 1.06 -37.29
N HIS A 611 -37.69 0.09 -38.17
CA HIS A 611 -38.72 0.15 -39.19
C HIS A 611 -39.08 -1.27 -39.68
N GLU A 612 -40.08 -1.37 -40.55
CA GLU A 612 -40.46 -2.64 -41.19
C GLU A 612 -39.36 -3.13 -42.14
N ALA A 613 -38.91 -4.37 -41.97
CA ALA A 613 -37.84 -4.96 -42.76
C ALA A 613 -37.88 -6.50 -42.75
N ARG A 614 -37.26 -7.11 -43.76
CA ARG A 614 -36.87 -8.54 -43.75
C ARG A 614 -35.43 -8.64 -43.30
N LEU A 615 -35.17 -9.46 -42.29
CA LEU A 615 -33.88 -9.57 -41.61
C LEU A 615 -33.27 -10.97 -41.75
N GLN A 616 -31.95 -11.04 -41.81
CA GLN A 616 -31.15 -12.21 -41.49
C GLN A 616 -30.44 -11.96 -40.15
N ILE A 617 -30.48 -12.94 -39.25
CA ILE A 617 -29.74 -12.92 -37.99
C ILE A 617 -28.63 -13.95 -38.09
N ARG A 618 -27.38 -13.53 -37.89
CA ARG A 618 -26.26 -14.44 -37.67
C ARG A 618 -25.82 -14.29 -36.23
N SER A 619 -25.81 -15.38 -35.48
CA SER A 619 -25.33 -15.32 -34.11
C SER A 619 -24.66 -16.60 -33.62
N THR A 620 -23.52 -16.40 -32.97
CA THR A 620 -22.70 -17.47 -32.39
C THR A 620 -22.56 -17.23 -30.90
N LEU A 621 -23.07 -18.16 -30.11
CA LEU A 621 -22.99 -18.15 -28.65
C LEU A 621 -21.92 -19.15 -28.19
N LYS A 622 -21.13 -18.78 -27.18
CA LYS A 622 -20.16 -19.68 -26.53
C LYS A 622 -20.19 -19.55 -25.02
N HIS A 623 -19.98 -20.68 -24.36
CA HIS A 623 -19.64 -20.80 -22.95
C HIS A 623 -18.39 -21.66 -22.83
N GLU A 624 -17.27 -21.09 -22.37
CA GLU A 624 -15.95 -21.74 -22.42
C GLU A 624 -15.46 -22.23 -21.03
N ARG A 625 -16.24 -22.02 -19.97
CA ARG A 625 -15.87 -22.49 -18.63
C ARG A 625 -16.17 -23.98 -18.47
N GLU A 626 -15.20 -24.71 -17.94
CA GLU A 626 -15.34 -26.13 -17.59
C GLU A 626 -16.01 -26.33 -16.21
N PRO A 627 -15.69 -25.54 -15.16
CA PRO A 627 -16.41 -25.63 -13.89
C PRO A 627 -17.81 -24.99 -14.01
N GLY A 628 -18.83 -25.59 -13.38
CA GLY A 628 -20.23 -25.15 -13.46
C GLY A 628 -21.12 -26.17 -14.17
N ASP A 629 -22.36 -25.80 -14.43
CA ASP A 629 -23.34 -26.59 -15.18
C ASP A 629 -23.82 -25.90 -16.47
N GLY A 630 -23.28 -24.72 -16.77
CA GLY A 630 -23.45 -24.03 -18.04
C GLY A 630 -24.63 -23.07 -18.06
N ILE A 631 -24.93 -22.58 -19.25
CA ILE A 631 -25.98 -21.58 -19.50
C ILE A 631 -27.08 -22.13 -20.38
N ARG A 632 -28.25 -21.49 -20.29
CA ARG A 632 -29.31 -21.63 -21.30
C ARG A 632 -29.49 -20.30 -21.99
N ALA A 633 -29.76 -20.34 -23.27
CA ALA A 633 -29.91 -19.15 -24.09
C ALA A 633 -31.07 -19.27 -25.05
N PHE A 634 -31.74 -18.14 -25.28
CA PHE A 634 -32.95 -18.05 -26.08
C PHE A 634 -32.87 -16.82 -27.00
N LEU A 635 -33.12 -17.03 -28.29
CA LEU A 635 -33.39 -15.96 -29.26
C LEU A 635 -34.90 -15.88 -29.46
N VAL A 636 -35.49 -14.76 -29.07
CA VAL A 636 -36.95 -14.60 -28.98
C VAL A 636 -37.41 -13.40 -29.77
N SER A 637 -38.45 -13.56 -30.59
CA SER A 637 -39.13 -12.48 -31.29
C SER A 637 -40.44 -12.12 -30.61
N SER A 638 -40.69 -10.82 -30.46
CA SER A 638 -41.98 -10.29 -30.00
C SER A 638 -43.18 -10.65 -30.91
N THR A 639 -42.98 -11.13 -32.13
CA THR A 639 -44.08 -11.53 -33.02
C THR A 639 -44.15 -13.03 -33.24
N ARG A 640 -43.00 -13.70 -33.31
CA ARG A 640 -42.90 -15.14 -33.64
C ARG A 640 -42.63 -16.06 -32.45
N GLY A 641 -42.37 -15.52 -31.26
CA GLY A 641 -41.99 -16.32 -30.10
C GLY A 641 -40.55 -16.81 -30.21
N LEU A 642 -40.29 -18.04 -29.76
CA LEU A 642 -38.94 -18.62 -29.76
C LEU A 642 -38.45 -18.88 -31.20
N LEU A 643 -37.29 -18.33 -31.54
CA LEU A 643 -36.62 -18.53 -32.83
C LEU A 643 -35.45 -19.52 -32.75
N GLY A 644 -34.82 -19.63 -31.58
CA GLY A 644 -33.75 -20.59 -31.33
C GLY A 644 -33.41 -20.67 -29.86
N GLU A 645 -32.96 -21.84 -29.40
CA GLU A 645 -32.52 -22.08 -28.03
C GLU A 645 -31.26 -22.94 -28.01
N ALA A 646 -30.44 -22.79 -26.97
CA ALA A 646 -29.28 -23.62 -26.72
C ALA A 646 -29.07 -23.80 -25.22
N THR A 647 -28.60 -24.97 -24.82
CA THR A 647 -28.01 -25.21 -23.49
C THR A 647 -26.54 -25.55 -23.72
N LEU A 648 -25.63 -24.75 -23.13
CA LEU A 648 -24.20 -24.84 -23.41
C LEU A 648 -23.40 -25.01 -22.13
N HIS A 649 -22.51 -25.99 -22.12
CA HIS A 649 -21.47 -26.18 -21.12
C HIS A 649 -20.17 -26.56 -21.83
N ASN A 650 -19.13 -25.73 -21.69
CA ASN A 650 -17.87 -25.84 -22.43
C ASN A 650 -18.08 -26.08 -23.95
N ALA A 651 -18.98 -25.30 -24.57
CA ALA A 651 -19.47 -25.52 -25.92
C ALA A 651 -19.87 -24.21 -26.63
N ALA A 652 -20.16 -24.32 -27.92
CA ALA A 652 -20.66 -23.24 -28.76
C ALA A 652 -21.90 -23.68 -29.55
N ALA A 653 -22.81 -22.75 -29.83
CA ALA A 653 -23.96 -22.97 -30.70
C ALA A 653 -24.21 -21.79 -31.64
N GLU A 654 -24.74 -22.10 -32.82
CA GLU A 654 -25.24 -21.14 -33.79
C GLU A 654 -26.74 -20.95 -33.59
N LEU A 655 -27.17 -19.72 -33.30
CA LEU A 655 -28.57 -19.32 -33.18
C LEU A 655 -28.90 -18.31 -34.28
N SER A 656 -28.77 -18.76 -35.52
CA SER A 656 -28.94 -17.94 -36.73
C SER A 656 -30.34 -18.13 -37.34
N VAL A 657 -30.89 -17.06 -37.91
CA VAL A 657 -32.21 -17.03 -38.55
C VAL A 657 -32.04 -16.50 -39.96
N GLU A 658 -32.34 -17.33 -40.97
CA GLU A 658 -32.13 -16.98 -42.38
C GLU A 658 -33.03 -15.84 -42.85
N GLU A 659 -34.27 -15.83 -42.39
CA GLU A 659 -35.24 -14.81 -42.75
C GLU A 659 -36.28 -14.58 -41.65
N LEU A 660 -36.47 -13.32 -41.27
CA LEU A 660 -37.51 -12.87 -40.34
C LEU A 660 -38.08 -11.52 -40.78
N THR A 661 -39.39 -11.41 -40.90
CA THR A 661 -40.04 -10.11 -41.14
C THR A 661 -40.39 -9.45 -39.80
N VAL A 662 -40.03 -8.18 -39.64
CA VAL A 662 -40.33 -7.37 -38.45
C VAL A 662 -41.05 -6.09 -38.85
N SER A 663 -41.88 -5.56 -37.96
CA SER A 663 -42.48 -4.22 -38.02
C SER A 663 -41.72 -3.25 -37.11
N ALA A 664 -41.89 -1.94 -37.33
CA ALA A 664 -41.31 -0.93 -36.45
C ALA A 664 -41.76 -1.14 -34.99
N GLY A 665 -40.81 -1.23 -34.06
CA GLY A 665 -41.04 -1.46 -32.63
C GLY A 665 -41.01 -2.93 -32.20
N ASP A 666 -40.99 -3.89 -33.13
CA ASP A 666 -40.82 -5.31 -32.79
C ASP A 666 -39.46 -5.54 -32.12
N THR A 667 -39.43 -6.40 -31.09
CA THR A 667 -38.19 -6.75 -30.38
C THR A 667 -37.65 -8.12 -30.78
N LEU A 668 -36.31 -8.22 -30.80
CA LEU A 668 -35.54 -9.44 -30.77
C LEU A 668 -34.75 -9.47 -29.46
N ASP A 669 -35.02 -10.47 -28.62
CA ASP A 669 -34.40 -10.62 -27.32
C ASP A 669 -33.42 -11.79 -27.35
N PHE A 670 -32.15 -11.49 -27.08
CA PHE A 670 -31.06 -12.44 -26.89
C PHE A 670 -30.89 -12.61 -25.39
N VAL A 671 -31.45 -13.69 -24.86
CA VAL A 671 -31.56 -13.97 -23.43
C VAL A 671 -30.56 -15.05 -23.05
N VAL A 672 -29.79 -14.83 -21.98
CA VAL A 672 -28.95 -15.86 -21.36
C VAL A 672 -29.30 -15.95 -19.88
N ASP A 673 -29.72 -17.14 -19.44
CA ASP A 673 -29.95 -17.46 -18.03
C ASP A 673 -29.10 -18.63 -17.55
N ILE A 674 -29.05 -18.82 -16.24
CA ILE A 674 -28.26 -19.86 -15.59
C ILE A 674 -28.90 -21.25 -15.76
N GLY A 675 -28.07 -22.28 -15.59
CA GLY A 675 -28.52 -23.66 -15.40
C GLY A 675 -29.31 -23.87 -14.10
N ASP A 676 -28.93 -24.89 -13.35
CA ASP A 676 -29.42 -25.20 -12.00
C ASP A 676 -28.46 -24.68 -10.91
N GLY A 677 -27.19 -24.41 -11.25
CA GLY A 677 -26.16 -23.81 -10.40
C GLY A 677 -25.83 -22.36 -10.77
N LEU A 678 -25.28 -21.62 -9.80
CA LEU A 678 -24.71 -20.29 -10.01
C LEU A 678 -23.19 -20.39 -9.89
N ASN A 679 -22.50 -20.78 -10.97
CA ASN A 679 -21.06 -21.00 -10.92
C ASN A 679 -20.39 -20.96 -12.31
N ASN A 680 -19.68 -19.85 -12.61
CA ASN A 680 -18.93 -19.61 -13.85
C ASN A 680 -19.81 -19.53 -15.12
N ASP A 681 -20.95 -18.83 -15.02
CA ASP A 681 -21.93 -18.68 -16.10
C ASP A 681 -21.61 -17.48 -17.03
N ASP A 682 -20.32 -17.19 -17.22
CA ASP A 682 -19.86 -16.19 -18.18
C ASP A 682 -19.95 -16.70 -19.63
N PHE A 683 -20.35 -15.81 -20.53
CA PHE A 683 -20.64 -16.17 -21.91
C PHE A 683 -20.13 -15.13 -22.90
N THR A 684 -19.99 -15.55 -24.15
CA THR A 684 -19.80 -14.65 -25.29
C THR A 684 -20.87 -14.88 -26.34
N TRP A 685 -21.42 -13.81 -26.91
CA TRP A 685 -22.47 -13.89 -27.93
C TRP A 685 -22.22 -12.85 -29.02
N GLU A 686 -21.77 -13.32 -30.18
CA GLU A 686 -21.61 -12.52 -31.39
C GLU A 686 -22.95 -12.47 -32.12
N ILE A 687 -23.45 -11.27 -32.43
CA ILE A 687 -24.77 -11.05 -33.01
C ILE A 687 -24.70 -10.00 -34.10
N ASP A 688 -25.11 -10.40 -35.30
CA ASP A 688 -25.30 -9.56 -36.48
C ASP A 688 -26.74 -9.65 -36.95
N VAL A 689 -27.45 -8.52 -36.93
CA VAL A 689 -28.78 -8.38 -37.53
C VAL A 689 -28.62 -7.58 -38.82
N SER A 690 -28.93 -8.18 -39.97
CA SER A 690 -28.79 -7.51 -41.27
C SER A 690 -30.12 -7.49 -42.02
N GLU A 691 -30.42 -6.40 -42.70
CA GLU A 691 -31.52 -6.37 -43.65
C GLU A 691 -31.19 -7.22 -44.88
N LEU A 692 -32.13 -8.05 -45.31
CA LEU A 692 -32.08 -8.70 -46.61
C LEU A 692 -32.37 -7.64 -47.67
N ALA A 693 -31.48 -7.53 -48.67
CA ALA A 693 -31.57 -6.48 -49.69
C ALA A 693 -32.96 -6.41 -50.35
N GLY A 694 -33.57 -5.23 -50.32
CA GLY A 694 -34.78 -4.88 -51.06
C GLY A 694 -34.52 -3.72 -52.02
N ASP A 695 -35.35 -3.59 -53.06
CA ASP A 695 -35.12 -2.72 -54.22
C ASP A 695 -35.12 -1.19 -53.92
N VAL A 696 -35.35 -0.74 -52.68
CA VAL A 696 -35.73 0.66 -52.38
C VAL A 696 -34.79 1.37 -51.39
N ARG A 697 -34.00 0.67 -50.55
CA ARG A 697 -33.07 1.28 -49.58
C ARG A 697 -31.78 0.46 -49.41
N PRO A 698 -30.64 1.10 -49.05
CA PRO A 698 -29.42 0.37 -48.69
C PRO A 698 -29.67 -0.51 -47.47
N ALA A 699 -29.29 -1.79 -47.54
CA ALA A 699 -29.43 -2.72 -46.43
C ALA A 699 -28.66 -2.23 -45.20
N ALA A 700 -29.34 -2.08 -44.07
CA ALA A 700 -28.71 -1.79 -42.78
C ALA A 700 -28.17 -3.06 -42.11
N THR A 701 -27.09 -2.90 -41.34
CA THR A 701 -26.53 -3.95 -40.48
C THR A 701 -26.34 -3.39 -39.07
N TRP A 702 -26.79 -4.16 -38.07
CA TRP A 702 -26.62 -3.87 -36.66
C TRP A 702 -25.77 -4.96 -36.01
N ASN A 703 -24.51 -4.64 -35.76
CA ASN A 703 -23.57 -5.51 -35.06
C ASN A 703 -23.58 -5.16 -33.56
N ALA A 704 -23.95 -6.13 -32.72
CA ALA A 704 -24.15 -5.88 -31.30
C ALA A 704 -22.88 -5.45 -30.55
N ARG A 705 -21.69 -5.89 -31.02
CA ARG A 705 -20.40 -5.53 -30.42
C ARG A 705 -19.95 -4.12 -30.81
N ALA A 706 -20.01 -3.79 -32.10
CA ALA A 706 -19.59 -2.51 -32.65
C ALA A 706 -20.50 -1.35 -32.20
N GLN A 707 -21.77 -1.66 -31.91
CA GLN A 707 -22.77 -0.69 -31.45
C GLN A 707 -23.02 -0.77 -29.94
N PHE A 708 -22.17 -1.50 -29.21
CA PHE A 708 -22.22 -1.54 -27.75
C PHE A 708 -21.78 -0.20 -27.17
N ALA A 709 -22.70 0.49 -26.50
CA ALA A 709 -22.45 1.82 -25.98
C ALA A 709 -23.12 2.00 -24.60
N GLY A 710 -22.48 2.82 -23.77
CA GLY A 710 -23.07 3.38 -22.56
C GLY A 710 -23.93 4.60 -22.85
N VAL A 711 -24.35 5.31 -21.80
CA VAL A 711 -24.76 6.72 -21.94
C VAL A 711 -23.60 7.46 -22.61
N PRO A 712 -23.81 8.25 -23.68
CA PRO A 712 -22.75 9.01 -24.32
C PRO A 712 -21.98 9.78 -23.25
N THR A 713 -20.64 9.76 -23.29
CA THR A 713 -19.82 10.67 -22.48
C THR A 713 -20.36 12.07 -22.66
N GLU A 714 -20.84 12.67 -21.58
CA GLU A 714 -21.40 14.03 -21.59
C GLU A 714 -20.35 14.96 -22.20
N GLN A 715 -20.66 15.49 -23.38
CA GLN A 715 -19.81 16.48 -24.01
C GLN A 715 -19.91 17.75 -23.17
N LEU A 716 -18.76 18.29 -22.76
CA LEU A 716 -18.70 19.58 -22.08
C LEU A 716 -19.46 20.61 -22.92
N ASN A 717 -20.30 21.42 -22.25
CA ASN A 717 -20.92 22.56 -22.93
C ASN A 717 -19.85 23.57 -23.40
N PRO A 718 -20.14 24.46 -24.37
CA PRO A 718 -19.15 25.37 -24.95
C PRO A 718 -18.35 26.20 -23.93
N TRP A 719 -18.98 26.63 -22.84
CA TRP A 719 -18.30 27.38 -21.78
C TRP A 719 -17.39 26.51 -20.93
N ALA A 720 -17.80 25.27 -20.62
CA ALA A 720 -16.97 24.30 -19.93
C ALA A 720 -15.78 23.86 -20.80
N GLN A 721 -15.95 23.74 -22.12
CA GLN A 721 -14.82 23.52 -23.05
C GLN A 721 -13.82 24.68 -22.99
N ALA A 722 -14.30 25.94 -22.99
CA ALA A 722 -13.43 27.09 -22.83
C ALA A 722 -12.68 27.08 -21.49
N ALA A 723 -13.37 26.78 -20.39
CA ALA A 723 -12.75 26.63 -19.07
C ALA A 723 -11.68 25.52 -19.06
N GLN A 724 -11.95 24.38 -19.68
CA GLN A 724 -10.99 23.28 -19.82
C GLN A 724 -9.73 23.71 -20.58
N VAL A 725 -9.87 24.41 -21.70
CA VAL A 725 -8.73 24.92 -22.48
C VAL A 725 -7.85 25.85 -21.64
N LEU A 726 -8.46 26.71 -20.81
CA LEU A 726 -7.70 27.58 -19.92
C LEU A 726 -6.97 26.81 -18.80
N LEU A 727 -7.61 25.79 -18.21
CA LEU A 727 -7.00 24.86 -17.24
C LEU A 727 -5.85 24.03 -17.84
N MET A 728 -5.82 23.88 -19.17
CA MET A 728 -4.76 23.18 -19.89
C MET A 728 -3.64 24.09 -20.38
N SER A 729 -3.77 25.41 -20.19
CA SER A 729 -2.77 26.37 -20.67
C SER A 729 -1.46 26.26 -19.90
N ASN A 730 -0.33 26.57 -20.56
CA ASN A 730 0.97 26.60 -19.89
C ASN A 730 0.99 27.59 -18.71
N GLU A 731 0.24 28.67 -18.79
CA GLU A 731 0.14 29.66 -17.70
C GLU A 731 -0.55 29.08 -16.45
N PHE A 732 -1.43 28.09 -16.60
CA PHE A 732 -2.02 27.38 -15.47
C PHE A 732 -1.13 26.24 -14.98
N LEU A 733 -0.52 25.48 -15.91
CA LEU A 733 0.23 24.26 -15.62
C LEU A 733 1.65 24.51 -15.10
N PHE A 734 2.16 25.75 -15.18
CA PHE A 734 3.51 26.11 -14.78
C PHE A 734 3.49 27.30 -13.80
N VAL A 735 4.40 27.28 -12.82
CA VAL A 735 4.68 28.42 -11.93
C VAL A 735 5.87 29.17 -12.51
N ASP A 736 5.69 30.47 -12.73
CA ASP A 736 6.76 31.44 -12.98
C ASP A 736 7.46 31.81 -11.67
#